data_AF-A0A7X1G9E8-F1
#
_entry.id   AF-A0A7X1G9E8-F1
#
_cell.length_a   1.000
_cell.length_b   1.000
_cell.length_c   1.000
_cell.angle_alpha   90.00
_cell.angle_beta   90.00
_cell.angle_gamma   90.00
#
_symmetry.space_group_name_H-M   'P 1'
#
loop_
_entity.id
_entity.type
_entity.pdbx_description
1 polymer ?
#
loop_
_entity_poly.entity_id
_entity_poly.type
_entity_poly.pdbx_seq_one_letter_code
_entity_poly.pdbx_strand_id
1 'polypeptide(L)'
;MDERDKPSAAVVRMSREFLSADDAARHAHEQVGKRRDREFVAVIFQRSNQRFVVTEPVDAGTDALEAPPLFPADAQGRAIYPVNHQLHSVFYSHRALSTLDVDRVQRLGWTRTDASVSLQMFKVHELFHVVAQGVPAYLSGSDDSLLWFESDSRGWQQLLMRLGTVSHPGPLALGLADGSIAPVEFVRAVASAGKLQTLVDNGLWGYRGQVTKDWTPHPEQGARPVPKQVAFGAVFSSADEAAQDRFSRGAGQHDTERTWFGFILKQQGKHEYIASELVAVEGVRDKLFSRRSLFPSAGPGEGIDYVYPEAFRRHSYFYSRQRVMQTQRPARLWLAQHFIVPRDLYVVVYDSKKPPVVEGPESIPTYIATQDGALLKYVARKSTKLFDNGTPEMGLDAVQSNLTNGKLTQTGFVRVVANSGELTVLHTSLCWDRKGVVNPQWTPAQNIERRLLGPVFPTQDDAALYARAQLPPTTDSIYGGLILKRSDGLFVATEPVITPEEDFDVKWIFPDESVGAGLFPAGCTLVGRYRSRHAREVPVLLSGSQKQLYLNMLSVKSVLTAFGRETRMMDEYLFGPDGSVIRYRNGTWNRVRADLANALSDFGSLPHDLDAAWIKKRIHEGDLKPSVWVDSLAKNGFLYVVAGSAVWGAPRLVTEFSLERPMSLGTALGLPRSEPSYSPVFADSVAAARHAHELAADRAALSFGYILRDRRHNRFIATVPIPIPGSTLTYDQVFPDGQLPQGYVVDSLYLRAAQAPDVLPDEDYRHFFSPMDVHRALLQTQTTQGRLPLYLSCSDGALLRFEGDYYDPIEPPDEAAQLALKHQPFATLAQASADWRDVLDGTFNLAAYIGNMRKAGRLQVMVPSAYWGIGFLSRDWQPYKAGMSEQDLWSWMPKLAMGPIFQHPDDAARYIQRRAGSAYEQVTTYESAILRQKDTHCFCALEPLARRDDSNQALDRIFQTSGDPVTTQKNKAPIFPADYELIASHQLYLSGTSTLAVDADQVYANFASPWLVYLHTHSLKSKGFPISSYYYSTPHGALIKYVPQYTQAEQALLRTKQAERVGGQWITRLSTADFISQLADIGELRVLTAAHYWNQTGRLGHNWKTDRQQVPLAPVSFHRDEL
;
A
#
# COMPACT_ATOMS: atom_id res chain seq x y z
N MET A 1 9.45 20.51 41.27
CA MET A 1 9.29 20.52 39.81
C MET A 1 10.58 19.96 39.27
N ASP A 2 10.55 18.68 38.90
CA ASP A 2 11.71 17.81 38.69
C ASP A 2 12.52 18.22 37.45
N GLU A 3 13.84 18.18 37.58
CA GLU A 3 14.86 18.46 36.55
C GLU A 3 14.92 17.40 35.42
N ARG A 4 13.91 16.54 35.28
CA ARG A 4 13.92 15.38 34.38
C ARG A 4 13.15 15.54 33.06
N ASP A 5 12.56 16.70 32.80
CA ASP A 5 11.82 17.00 31.55
C ASP A 5 12.52 18.03 30.66
N LYS A 6 13.87 17.97 30.56
CA LYS A 6 14.54 18.60 29.42
C LYS A 6 14.46 17.61 28.25
N PRO A 7 13.82 17.96 27.12
CA PRO A 7 13.84 17.11 25.94
C PRO A 7 15.30 16.88 25.54
N SER A 8 15.72 15.61 25.54
CA SER A 8 16.99 15.18 24.96
C SER A 8 17.08 15.76 23.55
N ALA A 9 18.02 16.69 23.31
CA ALA A 9 18.22 17.28 22.00
C ALA A 9 18.43 16.16 20.97
N ALA A 10 17.48 16.00 20.05
CA ALA A 10 17.56 15.02 18.99
C ALA A 10 18.86 15.25 18.19
N VAL A 11 19.62 14.19 17.94
CA VAL A 11 20.82 14.27 17.12
C VAL A 11 20.42 14.73 15.72
N VAL A 12 20.79 15.95 15.34
CA VAL A 12 20.50 16.51 14.02
C VAL A 12 21.22 15.68 12.96
N ARG A 13 20.45 14.97 12.13
CA ARG A 13 20.99 14.22 11.00
C ARG A 13 21.44 15.17 9.89
N MET A 14 22.64 14.93 9.37
CA MET A 14 23.19 15.65 8.23
C MET A 14 23.20 14.77 6.99
N SER A 15 22.96 15.40 5.85
CA SER A 15 23.10 14.79 4.54
C SER A 15 24.57 14.47 4.20
N ARG A 16 24.77 13.77 3.08
CA ARG A 16 26.08 13.58 2.45
C ARG A 16 26.64 14.92 1.93
N GLU A 17 27.92 14.91 1.57
CA GLU A 17 28.59 16.10 1.03
C GLU A 17 28.15 16.45 -0.39
N PHE A 18 28.09 17.74 -0.69
CA PHE A 18 27.77 18.33 -2.00
C PHE A 18 28.89 19.26 -2.47
N LEU A 19 28.98 19.47 -3.79
CA LEU A 19 29.96 20.38 -4.40
C LEU A 19 29.62 21.86 -4.17
N SER A 20 28.33 22.20 -4.11
CA SER A 20 27.86 23.57 -3.95
C SER A 20 26.72 23.67 -2.92
N ALA A 21 26.55 24.86 -2.33
CA ALA A 21 25.41 25.15 -1.48
C ALA A 21 24.08 24.99 -2.22
N ASP A 22 24.02 25.32 -3.52
CA ASP A 22 22.82 25.15 -4.33
C ASP A 22 22.42 23.68 -4.48
N ASP A 23 23.40 22.78 -4.63
CA ASP A 23 23.12 21.33 -4.71
C ASP A 23 22.60 20.79 -3.37
N ALA A 24 23.15 21.27 -2.26
CA ALA A 24 22.65 20.95 -0.92
C ALA A 24 21.22 21.50 -0.72
N ALA A 25 20.93 22.72 -1.18
CA ALA A 25 19.59 23.32 -1.13
C ALA A 25 18.58 22.58 -2.02
N ARG A 26 18.99 22.17 -3.23
CA ARG A 26 18.15 21.31 -4.10
C ARG A 26 17.86 19.97 -3.46
N HIS A 27 18.83 19.37 -2.78
CA HIS A 27 18.59 18.15 -2.03
C HIS A 27 17.56 18.36 -0.91
N ALA A 28 17.67 19.43 -0.12
CA ALA A 28 16.66 19.76 0.89
C ALA A 28 15.27 20.02 0.26
N HIS A 29 15.23 20.73 -0.87
CA HIS A 29 14.02 20.94 -1.67
C HIS A 29 13.39 19.62 -2.15
N GLU A 30 14.19 18.66 -2.61
CA GLU A 30 13.74 17.31 -2.98
C GLU A 30 13.18 16.54 -1.76
N GLN A 31 13.79 16.68 -0.57
CA GLN A 31 13.32 16.04 0.66
C GLN A 31 11.98 16.62 1.17
N VAL A 32 11.76 17.93 1.02
CA VAL A 32 10.46 18.56 1.26
C VAL A 32 9.46 18.09 0.20
N GLY A 33 9.84 18.21 -1.08
CA GLY A 33 9.05 17.77 -2.22
C GLY A 33 7.61 18.27 -2.15
N LYS A 34 6.68 17.32 -2.03
CA LYS A 34 5.23 17.56 -1.96
C LYS A 34 4.65 17.56 -0.53
N ARG A 35 5.49 17.38 0.50
CA ARG A 35 5.10 17.51 1.91
C ARG A 35 5.00 19.01 2.22
N ARG A 36 3.83 19.59 1.97
CA ARG A 36 3.57 21.04 2.05
C ARG A 36 2.30 21.40 2.82
N ASP A 37 1.89 20.51 3.72
CA ASP A 37 0.92 20.77 4.78
C ASP A 37 1.48 21.69 5.87
N ARG A 38 2.80 21.71 6.00
CA ARG A 38 3.58 22.49 6.97
C ARG A 38 4.82 23.12 6.34
N GLU A 39 5.47 24.00 7.08
CA GLU A 39 6.73 24.64 6.72
C GLU A 39 7.91 23.83 7.28
N PHE A 40 9.05 23.89 6.61
CA PHE A 40 10.27 23.21 7.00
C PHE A 40 11.44 24.17 6.98
N VAL A 41 12.38 23.97 7.90
CA VAL A 41 13.62 24.74 7.98
C VAL A 41 14.80 23.77 7.96
N ALA A 42 15.85 24.15 7.22
CA ALA A 42 17.13 23.45 7.23
C ALA A 42 18.29 24.44 7.22
N VAL A 43 19.46 23.98 7.65
CA VAL A 43 20.68 24.79 7.66
C VAL A 43 21.73 24.12 6.78
N ILE A 44 22.38 24.94 5.94
CA ILE A 44 23.46 24.51 5.06
C ILE A 44 24.78 25.01 5.64
N PHE A 45 25.72 24.08 5.80
CA PHE A 45 27.06 24.35 6.30
C PHE A 45 28.10 24.18 5.19
N GLN A 46 29.10 25.04 5.23
CA GLN A 46 30.37 24.83 4.53
C GLN A 46 31.35 24.15 5.48
N ARG A 47 31.91 23.02 5.05
CA ARG A 47 32.91 22.26 5.81
C ARG A 47 34.31 22.80 5.53
N SER A 48 35.26 22.46 6.40
CA SER A 48 36.68 22.84 6.23
C SER A 48 37.32 22.35 4.92
N ASN A 49 36.80 21.26 4.34
CA ASN A 49 37.19 20.74 3.02
C ASN A 49 36.51 21.45 1.84
N GLN A 50 35.85 22.60 2.07
CA GLN A 50 35.11 23.38 1.07
C GLN A 50 33.86 22.68 0.47
N ARG A 51 33.45 21.53 1.04
CA ARG A 51 32.20 20.85 0.69
C ARG A 51 31.02 21.40 1.47
N PHE A 52 29.81 21.15 0.97
CA PHE A 52 28.58 21.59 1.61
C PHE A 52 27.78 20.41 2.15
N VAL A 53 27.14 20.59 3.31
CA VAL A 53 26.20 19.63 3.88
C VAL A 53 24.95 20.38 4.34
N VAL A 54 23.79 19.75 4.22
CA VAL A 54 22.51 20.28 4.73
C VAL A 54 21.96 19.38 5.82
N THR A 55 21.35 19.97 6.85
CA THR A 55 20.58 19.21 7.85
C THR A 55 19.32 18.63 7.20
N GLU A 56 18.81 17.51 7.70
CA GLU A 56 17.47 17.05 7.28
C GLU A 56 16.44 18.17 7.55
N PRO A 57 15.51 18.47 6.62
CA PRO A 57 14.48 19.49 6.84
C PRO A 57 13.63 19.17 8.06
N VAL A 58 13.65 20.08 9.04
CA VAL A 58 12.91 19.94 10.29
C VAL A 58 11.59 20.68 10.17
N ASP A 59 10.54 20.06 10.70
CA ASP A 59 9.19 20.62 10.77
C ASP A 59 9.17 21.91 11.59
N ALA A 60 8.66 22.99 11.00
CA ALA A 60 8.47 24.28 11.63
C ALA A 60 6.99 24.66 11.81
N GLY A 61 6.08 23.71 11.67
CA GLY A 61 4.64 23.94 11.83
C GLY A 61 4.09 24.87 10.74
N THR A 62 3.41 25.94 11.16
CA THR A 62 2.76 26.89 10.23
C THR A 62 3.57 28.15 9.97
N ASP A 63 4.62 28.39 10.75
CA ASP A 63 5.51 29.52 10.62
C ASP A 63 6.96 29.10 10.91
N ALA A 64 7.83 29.20 9.90
CA ALA A 64 9.26 28.94 10.01
C ALA A 64 9.95 29.62 11.21
N LEU A 65 9.40 30.71 11.74
CA LEU A 65 9.92 31.42 12.91
C LEU A 65 9.63 30.76 14.25
N GLU A 66 8.59 29.93 14.32
CA GLU A 66 8.24 29.17 15.52
C GLU A 66 9.01 27.84 15.59
N ALA A 67 9.90 27.59 14.62
CA ALA A 67 10.73 26.41 14.59
C ALA A 67 11.56 26.28 15.88
N PRO A 68 11.62 25.09 16.50
CA PRO A 68 12.52 24.87 17.61
C PRO A 68 13.97 25.13 17.18
N PRO A 69 14.84 25.63 18.08
CA PRO A 69 16.23 25.90 17.75
C PRO A 69 16.91 24.61 17.28
N LEU A 70 17.36 24.61 16.02
CA LEU A 70 18.00 23.43 15.39
C LEU A 70 19.29 23.01 16.10
N PHE A 71 19.95 23.95 16.76
CA PHE A 71 21.19 23.74 17.50
C PHE A 71 21.10 24.40 18.87
N PRO A 72 21.76 23.84 19.91
CA PRO A 72 21.83 24.46 21.22
C PRO A 72 22.50 25.83 21.14
N ALA A 73 22.07 26.78 21.97
CA ALA A 73 22.66 28.11 22.05
C ALA A 73 23.68 28.21 23.20
N ASP A 74 24.70 29.06 23.03
CA ASP A 74 25.61 29.45 24.11
C ASP A 74 24.93 30.37 25.13
N ALA A 75 25.66 30.75 26.18
CA ALA A 75 25.16 31.66 27.23
C ALA A 75 24.81 33.07 26.72
N GLN A 76 25.18 33.40 25.47
CA GLN A 76 24.87 34.65 24.78
C GLN A 76 23.74 34.48 23.75
N GLY A 77 23.11 33.29 23.68
CA GLY A 77 22.02 33.00 22.75
C GLY A 77 22.46 32.68 21.33
N ARG A 78 23.75 32.44 21.07
CA ARG A 78 24.26 32.11 19.72
C ARG A 78 24.29 30.60 19.52
N ALA A 79 23.82 30.12 18.36
CA ALA A 79 23.82 28.71 18.04
C ALA A 79 25.24 28.11 18.02
N ILE A 80 25.39 26.94 18.65
CA ILE A 80 26.63 26.16 18.71
C ILE A 80 26.59 25.12 17.59
N TYR A 81 27.35 25.37 16.54
CA TYR A 81 27.44 24.47 15.40
C TYR A 81 28.49 23.36 15.60
N PRO A 82 28.34 22.21 14.93
CA PRO A 82 29.32 21.14 14.97
C PRO A 82 30.72 21.60 14.52
N VAL A 83 31.76 21.00 15.11
CA VAL A 83 33.15 21.32 14.78
C VAL A 83 33.39 21.15 13.27
N ASN A 84 34.18 22.06 12.68
CA ASN A 84 34.48 22.13 11.24
C ASN A 84 33.29 22.42 10.31
N HIS A 85 32.19 22.97 10.83
CA HIS A 85 31.03 23.42 10.05
C HIS A 85 30.81 24.91 10.26
N GLN A 86 30.94 25.68 9.18
CA GLN A 86 30.63 27.10 9.15
C GLN A 86 29.25 27.29 8.54
N LEU A 87 28.36 28.04 9.21
CA LEU A 87 27.05 28.40 8.66
C LEU A 87 27.24 29.13 7.32
N HIS A 88 26.64 28.60 6.26
CA HIS A 88 26.66 29.22 4.94
C HIS A 88 25.32 29.86 4.58
N SER A 89 24.21 29.17 4.84
CA SER A 89 22.88 29.65 4.46
C SER A 89 21.76 28.93 5.20
N VAL A 90 20.59 29.58 5.26
CA VAL A 90 19.35 29.00 5.80
C VAL A 90 18.42 28.60 4.65
N PHE A 91 17.68 27.51 4.83
CA PHE A 91 16.69 27.01 3.89
C PHE A 91 15.30 27.06 4.55
N TYR A 92 14.33 27.62 3.83
CA TYR A 92 12.93 27.69 4.21
C TYR A 92 12.07 26.94 3.20
N SER A 93 10.91 26.45 3.62
CA SER A 93 9.89 25.96 2.69
C SER A 93 8.50 26.45 3.05
N HIS A 94 7.70 26.76 2.05
CA HIS A 94 6.31 27.16 2.23
C HIS A 94 5.32 26.03 1.99
N ARG A 95 4.15 26.19 2.61
CA ARG A 95 2.98 25.35 2.40
C ARG A 95 2.43 25.48 0.97
N ALA A 96 1.54 24.58 0.56
CA ALA A 96 0.98 24.61 -0.79
C ALA A 96 -0.13 25.67 -0.97
N LEU A 97 -0.45 26.00 -2.22
CA LEU A 97 -1.43 27.03 -2.58
C LEU A 97 -2.83 26.78 -1.99
N SER A 98 -3.21 25.51 -1.83
CA SER A 98 -4.47 25.12 -1.20
C SER A 98 -4.59 25.42 0.29
N THR A 99 -3.53 25.91 0.93
CA THR A 99 -3.57 26.38 2.33
C THR A 99 -3.95 27.86 2.47
N LEU A 100 -4.00 28.62 1.37
CA LEU A 100 -4.45 29.99 1.40
C LEU A 100 -5.97 30.07 1.56
N ASP A 101 -6.41 31.02 2.38
CA ASP A 101 -7.83 31.37 2.52
C ASP A 101 -8.29 32.19 1.29
N VAL A 102 -9.21 31.61 0.52
CA VAL A 102 -9.78 32.24 -0.67
C VAL A 102 -10.49 33.55 -0.33
N ASP A 103 -11.15 33.64 0.83
CA ASP A 103 -11.87 34.85 1.23
C ASP A 103 -10.89 35.97 1.60
N ARG A 104 -9.73 35.62 2.16
CA ARG A 104 -8.62 36.56 2.36
C ARG A 104 -8.07 37.05 1.02
N VAL A 105 -7.80 36.17 0.07
CA VAL A 105 -7.31 36.55 -1.27
C VAL A 105 -8.28 37.53 -1.94
N GLN A 106 -9.59 37.27 -1.86
CA GLN A 106 -10.62 38.16 -2.39
C GLN A 106 -10.67 39.51 -1.66
N ARG A 107 -10.60 39.52 -0.32
CA ARG A 107 -10.57 40.77 0.47
C ARG A 107 -9.38 41.66 0.14
N LEU A 108 -8.23 41.07 -0.17
CA LEU A 108 -7.02 41.78 -0.58
C LEU A 108 -7.08 42.26 -2.04
N GLY A 109 -8.14 41.94 -2.78
CA GLY A 109 -8.26 42.28 -4.21
C GLY A 109 -7.24 41.56 -5.10
N TRP A 110 -6.63 40.48 -4.60
CA TRP A 110 -5.56 39.77 -5.29
C TRP A 110 -6.10 38.84 -6.37
N THR A 111 -5.38 38.79 -7.49
CA THR A 111 -5.60 37.75 -8.50
C THR A 111 -5.05 36.40 -8.03
N ARG A 112 -5.36 35.31 -8.76
CA ARG A 112 -4.75 34.00 -8.50
C ARG A 112 -3.24 34.01 -8.70
N THR A 113 -2.77 34.78 -9.68
CA THR A 113 -1.35 34.99 -9.93
C THR A 113 -0.71 35.68 -8.73
N ASP A 114 -1.34 36.73 -8.19
CA ASP A 114 -0.87 37.39 -6.98
C ASP A 114 -0.80 36.43 -5.78
N ALA A 115 -1.83 35.61 -5.57
CA ALA A 115 -1.83 34.59 -4.52
C ALA A 115 -0.69 33.57 -4.70
N SER A 116 -0.42 33.13 -5.93
CA SER A 116 0.66 32.21 -6.25
C SER A 116 2.05 32.83 -6.00
N VAL A 117 2.24 34.08 -6.41
CA VAL A 117 3.48 34.83 -6.17
C VAL A 117 3.68 35.07 -4.67
N SER A 118 2.62 35.47 -3.96
CA SER A 118 2.65 35.72 -2.51
C SER A 118 3.12 34.51 -1.71
N LEU A 119 2.69 33.32 -2.12
CA LEU A 119 3.10 32.07 -1.48
C LEU A 119 4.51 31.62 -1.87
N GLN A 120 4.99 31.92 -3.08
CA GLN A 120 6.30 31.46 -3.53
C GLN A 120 7.45 32.45 -3.27
N MET A 121 7.15 33.69 -2.86
CA MET A 121 8.15 34.71 -2.53
C MET A 121 8.57 34.65 -1.06
N PHE A 122 9.73 35.22 -0.72
CA PHE A 122 10.15 35.39 0.67
C PHE A 122 9.15 36.25 1.45
N LYS A 123 8.79 35.79 2.65
CA LYS A 123 7.97 36.58 3.58
C LYS A 123 8.79 37.74 4.14
N VAL A 124 8.09 38.81 4.55
CA VAL A 124 8.69 40.00 5.15
C VAL A 124 9.61 39.66 6.33
N HIS A 125 9.22 38.68 7.17
CA HIS A 125 10.02 38.30 8.33
C HIS A 125 11.22 37.40 8.01
N GLU A 126 11.13 36.56 6.97
CA GLU A 126 12.26 35.74 6.52
C GLU A 126 13.37 36.64 6.00
N LEU A 127 12.99 37.69 5.29
CA LEU A 127 13.88 38.76 4.86
C LEU A 127 14.55 39.46 6.05
N PHE A 128 13.86 39.71 7.17
CA PHE A 128 14.52 40.22 8.38
C PHE A 128 15.53 39.21 8.97
N HIS A 129 15.20 37.91 8.96
CA HIS A 129 16.10 36.86 9.44
C HIS A 129 17.38 36.76 8.62
N VAL A 130 17.30 36.88 7.29
CA VAL A 130 18.46 36.92 6.39
C VAL A 130 19.45 38.01 6.82
N VAL A 131 18.96 39.17 7.24
CA VAL A 131 19.79 40.29 7.71
C VAL A 131 20.40 40.01 9.06
N ALA A 132 19.58 39.56 10.02
CA ALA A 132 20.01 39.34 11.38
C ALA A 132 21.13 38.28 11.43
N GLN A 133 21.06 37.27 10.57
CA GLN A 133 22.07 36.21 10.46
C GLN A 133 23.26 36.60 9.56
N GLY A 134 23.07 37.56 8.63
CA GLY A 134 24.11 38.00 7.70
C GLY A 134 24.54 36.94 6.69
N VAL A 135 23.68 35.94 6.43
CA VAL A 135 23.94 34.84 5.48
C VAL A 135 22.80 34.76 4.45
N PRO A 136 23.07 34.31 3.21
CA PRO A 136 22.02 34.13 2.20
C PRO A 136 20.98 33.08 2.61
N ALA A 137 19.80 33.15 1.98
CA ALA A 137 18.74 32.18 2.20
C ALA A 137 18.23 31.54 0.91
N TYR A 138 17.79 30.29 1.06
CA TYR A 138 17.07 29.53 0.06
C TYR A 138 15.61 29.42 0.49
N LEU A 139 14.70 29.57 -0.46
CA LEU A 139 13.27 29.40 -0.24
C LEU A 139 12.69 28.40 -1.23
N SER A 140 12.14 27.32 -0.70
CA SER A 140 11.32 26.40 -1.47
C SER A 140 9.84 26.79 -1.41
N GLY A 141 9.40 27.61 -2.36
CA GLY A 141 8.03 28.16 -2.42
C GLY A 141 6.95 27.18 -2.88
N SER A 142 7.27 26.26 -3.79
CA SER A 142 6.41 25.19 -4.31
C SER A 142 7.25 23.96 -4.64
N ASP A 143 6.63 22.86 -5.07
CA ASP A 143 7.32 21.63 -5.46
C ASP A 143 8.23 21.78 -6.68
N ASP A 144 8.04 22.85 -7.45
CA ASP A 144 8.85 23.24 -8.60
C ASP A 144 9.49 24.64 -8.44
N SER A 145 9.51 25.23 -7.24
CA SER A 145 10.09 26.56 -6.98
C SER A 145 11.14 26.51 -5.88
N LEU A 146 12.35 26.95 -6.22
CA LEU A 146 13.47 27.14 -5.33
C LEU A 146 14.15 28.46 -5.65
N LEU A 147 14.00 29.44 -4.76
CA LEU A 147 14.61 30.74 -4.85
C LEU A 147 15.85 30.82 -3.97
N TRP A 148 16.77 31.70 -4.34
CA TRP A 148 17.92 32.08 -3.55
C TRP A 148 18.02 33.59 -3.48
N PHE A 149 18.32 34.12 -2.30
CA PHE A 149 18.44 35.55 -2.07
C PHE A 149 19.66 35.89 -1.22
N GLU A 150 20.41 36.90 -1.68
CA GLU A 150 21.51 37.54 -0.97
C GLU A 150 21.34 39.07 -1.03
N SER A 151 21.42 39.73 0.13
CA SER A 151 21.28 41.19 0.22
C SER A 151 22.49 41.94 -0.34
N ASP A 152 22.27 43.04 -1.07
CA ASP A 152 23.32 44.01 -1.37
C ASP A 152 23.29 45.16 -0.35
N SER A 153 24.44 45.44 0.26
CA SER A 153 24.67 46.49 1.26
C SER A 153 23.97 47.84 0.99
N ARG A 154 23.86 48.30 -0.27
CA ARG A 154 23.23 49.59 -0.61
C ARG A 154 21.73 49.50 -0.88
N GLY A 155 21.29 48.55 -1.72
CA GLY A 155 19.87 48.37 -2.05
C GLY A 155 19.04 47.91 -0.85
N TRP A 156 19.69 47.16 0.05
CA TRP A 156 19.05 46.61 1.23
C TRP A 156 18.63 47.66 2.28
N GLN A 157 19.45 48.68 2.53
CA GLN A 157 19.09 49.74 3.49
C GLN A 157 17.83 50.50 3.06
N GLN A 158 17.65 50.71 1.75
CA GLN A 158 16.45 51.34 1.21
C GLN A 158 15.21 50.45 1.35
N LEU A 159 15.38 49.13 1.14
CA LEU A 159 14.30 48.18 1.36
C LEU A 159 13.91 48.10 2.85
N LEU A 160 14.88 48.09 3.77
CA LEU A 160 14.63 48.09 5.22
C LEU A 160 13.83 49.31 5.67
N MET A 161 14.10 50.52 5.16
CA MET A 161 13.30 51.70 5.50
C MET A 161 11.83 51.55 5.08
N ARG A 162 11.56 50.83 3.99
CA ARG A 162 10.20 50.57 3.49
C ARG A 162 9.54 49.37 4.19
N LEU A 163 10.31 48.36 4.59
CA LEU A 163 9.84 47.18 5.33
C LEU A 163 9.60 47.46 6.82
N GLY A 164 10.35 48.38 7.42
CA GLY A 164 10.32 48.69 8.85
C GLY A 164 11.04 47.64 9.69
N THR A 165 10.46 47.27 10.83
CA THR A 165 10.93 46.21 11.74
C THR A 165 9.80 45.24 12.05
N VAL A 166 10.11 44.08 12.64
CA VAL A 166 9.09 43.10 13.08
C VAL A 166 8.05 43.75 14.00
N SER A 167 8.47 44.62 14.92
CA SER A 167 7.56 45.31 15.86
C SER A 167 6.88 46.55 15.29
N HIS A 168 7.43 47.15 14.23
CA HIS A 168 6.92 48.37 13.60
C HIS A 168 7.03 48.23 12.07
N PRO A 169 6.05 47.59 11.41
CA PRO A 169 6.09 47.37 9.97
C PRO A 169 6.02 48.69 9.20
N GLY A 170 6.85 48.81 8.18
CA GLY A 170 6.93 49.97 7.29
C GLY A 170 5.84 49.94 6.20
N PRO A 171 5.77 50.99 5.35
CA PRO A 171 4.71 51.15 4.36
C PRO A 171 4.64 50.01 3.34
N LEU A 172 5.77 49.38 2.97
CA LEU A 172 5.78 48.24 2.05
C LEU A 172 5.21 46.97 2.69
N ALA A 173 5.48 46.74 3.98
CA ALA A 173 4.96 45.59 4.72
C ALA A 173 3.47 45.75 5.03
N LEU A 174 3.06 46.95 5.46
CA LEU A 174 1.65 47.29 5.69
C LEU A 174 0.84 47.21 4.39
N GLY A 175 1.36 47.76 3.30
CA GLY A 175 0.67 47.74 2.01
C GLY A 175 0.51 46.33 1.42
N LEU A 176 1.47 45.43 1.67
CA LEU A 176 1.32 44.03 1.33
C LEU A 176 0.27 43.33 2.23
N ALA A 177 0.19 43.71 3.51
CA ALA A 177 -0.73 43.12 4.47
C ALA A 177 -2.19 43.53 4.27
N ASP A 178 -2.43 44.78 3.81
CA ASP A 178 -3.77 45.32 3.52
C ASP A 178 -4.21 45.17 2.05
N GLY A 179 -3.29 44.75 1.17
CA GLY A 179 -3.55 44.50 -0.25
C GLY A 179 -3.36 45.71 -1.16
N SER A 180 -3.00 46.89 -0.63
CA SER A 180 -2.70 48.08 -1.43
C SER A 180 -1.43 47.95 -2.27
N ILE A 181 -0.55 47.00 -1.95
CA ILE A 181 0.63 46.63 -2.74
C ILE A 181 0.49 45.18 -3.21
N ALA A 182 0.66 44.95 -4.51
CA ALA A 182 0.60 43.61 -5.07
C ALA A 182 1.87 42.80 -4.76
N PRO A 183 1.78 41.47 -4.57
CA PRO A 183 2.94 40.59 -4.36
C PRO A 183 4.01 40.71 -5.44
N VAL A 184 3.62 40.94 -6.70
CA VAL A 184 4.57 41.17 -7.80
C VAL A 184 5.43 42.42 -7.57
N GLU A 185 4.83 43.51 -7.07
CA GLU A 185 5.56 44.75 -6.76
C GLU A 185 6.54 44.54 -5.60
N PHE A 186 6.15 43.74 -4.61
CA PHE A 186 7.02 43.34 -3.52
C PHE A 186 8.25 42.56 -4.02
N VAL A 187 8.04 41.56 -4.87
CA VAL A 187 9.13 40.78 -5.49
C VAL A 187 10.11 41.67 -6.25
N ARG A 188 9.60 42.64 -7.03
CA ARG A 188 10.46 43.60 -7.76
C ARG A 188 11.27 44.48 -6.81
N ALA A 189 10.70 44.87 -5.68
CA ALA A 189 11.42 45.63 -4.64
C ALA A 189 12.55 44.79 -4.02
N VAL A 190 12.29 43.51 -3.71
CA VAL A 190 13.31 42.57 -3.19
C VAL A 190 14.41 42.32 -4.21
N ALA A 191 14.05 42.06 -5.47
CA ALA A 191 15.00 41.88 -6.56
C ALA A 191 15.87 43.12 -6.85
N SER A 192 15.39 44.32 -6.49
CA SER A 192 16.16 45.57 -6.59
C SER A 192 17.09 45.79 -5.39
N ALA A 193 16.84 45.12 -4.26
CA ALA A 193 17.57 45.29 -3.01
C ALA A 193 18.74 44.31 -2.83
N GLY A 194 18.85 43.30 -3.71
CA GLY A 194 19.86 42.26 -3.64
C GLY A 194 19.85 41.36 -4.88
N LYS A 195 20.53 40.22 -4.80
CA LYS A 195 20.55 39.22 -5.87
C LYS A 195 19.48 38.17 -5.57
N LEU A 196 18.36 38.24 -6.28
CA LEU A 196 17.33 37.20 -6.28
C LEU A 196 17.51 36.27 -7.50
N GLN A 197 17.52 34.96 -7.28
CA GLN A 197 17.67 33.96 -8.33
C GLN A 197 16.67 32.83 -8.18
N THR A 198 16.20 32.27 -9.30
CA THR A 198 15.52 30.97 -9.33
C THR A 198 16.51 29.87 -9.71
N LEU A 199 16.53 28.79 -8.94
CA LEU A 199 17.49 27.69 -9.06
C LEU A 199 16.94 26.45 -9.75
N VAL A 200 15.63 26.45 -10.01
CA VAL A 200 14.88 25.42 -10.75
C VAL A 200 14.00 26.10 -11.80
N ASP A 201 13.73 25.40 -12.89
CA ASP A 201 12.85 25.91 -13.95
C ASP A 201 11.39 25.81 -13.48
N ASN A 202 10.63 26.90 -13.59
CA ASN A 202 9.26 26.99 -13.09
C ASN A 202 8.36 27.77 -14.06
N GLY A 203 7.08 27.40 -14.18
CA GLY A 203 6.10 28.11 -15.00
C GLY A 203 5.79 29.55 -14.54
N LEU A 204 5.88 29.85 -13.24
CA LEU A 204 5.67 31.17 -12.63
C LEU A 204 6.91 32.06 -12.74
N TRP A 205 8.09 31.55 -12.38
CA TRP A 205 9.34 32.33 -12.32
C TRP A 205 10.11 32.36 -13.64
N GLY A 206 9.91 31.36 -14.51
CA GLY A 206 10.67 31.17 -15.75
C GLY A 206 11.83 30.18 -15.62
N TYR A 207 12.75 30.23 -16.58
CA TYR A 207 13.99 29.45 -16.54
C TYR A 207 14.91 29.90 -15.39
N ARG A 208 15.70 28.96 -14.87
CA ARG A 208 16.67 29.25 -13.80
C ARG A 208 17.63 30.39 -14.17
N GLY A 209 17.87 31.28 -13.23
CA GLY A 209 18.63 32.50 -13.45
C GLY A 209 18.20 33.65 -12.54
N GLN A 210 18.70 34.85 -12.86
CA GLN A 210 18.45 36.04 -12.06
C GLN A 210 17.03 36.58 -12.27
N VAL A 211 16.34 36.85 -11.17
CA VAL A 211 15.08 37.61 -11.16
C VAL A 211 15.43 39.09 -11.13
N THR A 212 15.02 39.84 -12.15
CA THR A 212 15.33 41.28 -12.28
C THR A 212 14.17 42.14 -11.78
N LYS A 213 14.41 43.46 -11.63
CA LYS A 213 13.38 44.45 -11.28
C LYS A 213 12.22 44.53 -12.29
N ASP A 214 12.43 44.07 -13.52
CA ASP A 214 11.45 44.08 -14.61
C ASP A 214 10.69 42.75 -14.74
N TRP A 215 10.89 41.84 -13.78
CA TRP A 215 10.26 40.52 -13.79
C TRP A 215 8.73 40.60 -13.80
N THR A 216 8.12 39.66 -14.52
CA THR A 216 6.67 39.43 -14.60
C THR A 216 6.38 37.95 -14.38
N PRO A 217 5.28 37.61 -13.68
CA PRO A 217 4.83 36.22 -13.57
C PRO A 217 4.57 35.59 -14.94
N HIS A 218 4.81 34.29 -15.08
CA HIS A 218 4.58 33.52 -16.30
C HIS A 218 5.27 34.11 -17.55
N PRO A 219 6.60 34.32 -17.52
CA PRO A 219 7.32 34.85 -18.67
C PRO A 219 7.21 33.91 -19.88
N GLU A 220 7.18 34.46 -21.10
CA GLU A 220 7.18 33.66 -22.32
C GLU A 220 8.43 32.76 -22.39
N GLN A 221 8.21 31.45 -22.48
CA GLN A 221 9.29 30.47 -22.48
C GLN A 221 9.68 30.09 -23.92
N GLY A 222 10.85 30.58 -24.37
CA GLY A 222 11.51 30.12 -25.59
C GLY A 222 12.21 28.76 -25.42
N ALA A 223 13.15 28.40 -26.29
CA ALA A 223 13.94 27.18 -26.12
C ALA A 223 14.75 27.21 -24.80
N ARG A 224 14.81 26.08 -24.08
CA ARG A 224 15.53 25.99 -22.80
C ARG A 224 17.00 26.38 -22.98
N PRO A 225 17.48 27.44 -22.30
CA PRO A 225 18.89 27.84 -22.41
C PRO A 225 19.80 26.80 -21.76
N VAL A 226 21.07 26.75 -22.19
CA VAL A 226 22.06 25.92 -21.50
C VAL A 226 22.23 26.47 -20.08
N PRO A 227 22.11 25.62 -19.05
CA PRO A 227 22.60 25.87 -17.70
C PRO A 227 23.81 26.79 -17.56
N LYS A 228 23.70 27.91 -16.85
CA LYS A 228 24.90 28.65 -16.39
C LYS A 228 25.73 27.83 -15.38
N GLN A 229 25.05 27.07 -14.51
CA GLN A 229 25.65 26.18 -13.51
C GLN A 229 24.87 24.88 -13.50
N VAL A 230 25.53 23.75 -13.75
CA VAL A 230 24.91 22.41 -13.73
C VAL A 230 24.62 21.98 -12.30
N ALA A 231 23.44 21.43 -12.04
CA ALA A 231 23.12 20.85 -10.75
C ALA A 231 23.68 19.42 -10.62
N PHE A 232 24.22 19.09 -9.44
CA PHE A 232 24.80 17.79 -9.13
C PHE A 232 24.17 17.16 -7.88
N GLY A 233 24.23 15.83 -7.81
CA GLY A 233 23.89 15.06 -6.62
C GLY A 233 24.99 15.10 -5.55
N ALA A 234 24.80 14.32 -4.50
CA ALA A 234 25.81 14.17 -3.45
C ALA A 234 27.08 13.47 -3.97
N VAL A 235 28.17 13.58 -3.21
CA VAL A 235 29.43 12.88 -3.47
C VAL A 235 29.35 11.45 -2.94
N PHE A 236 29.64 10.49 -3.83
CA PHE A 236 29.64 9.05 -3.53
C PHE A 236 31.01 8.40 -3.76
N SER A 237 31.20 7.23 -3.17
CA SER A 237 32.45 6.47 -3.26
C SER A 237 32.56 5.63 -4.54
N SER A 238 31.45 5.42 -5.23
CA SER A 238 31.39 4.68 -6.50
C SER A 238 30.38 5.28 -7.48
N ALA A 239 30.60 5.00 -8.78
CA ALA A 239 29.65 5.38 -9.82
C ALA A 239 28.29 4.68 -9.68
N ASP A 240 28.28 3.44 -9.16
CA ASP A 240 27.04 2.67 -8.97
C ASP A 240 26.18 3.29 -7.84
N GLU A 241 26.80 3.75 -6.75
CA GLU A 241 26.10 4.50 -5.69
C GLU A 241 25.53 5.83 -6.19
N ALA A 242 26.30 6.60 -6.96
CA ALA A 242 25.84 7.84 -7.56
C ALA A 242 24.67 7.62 -8.54
N ALA A 243 24.69 6.51 -9.29
CA ALA A 243 23.60 6.12 -10.17
C ALA A 243 22.34 5.73 -9.37
N GLN A 244 22.51 4.98 -8.28
CA GLN A 244 21.41 4.57 -7.42
C GLN A 244 20.73 5.76 -6.75
N ASP A 245 21.51 6.74 -6.26
CA ASP A 245 20.99 8.00 -5.71
C ASP A 245 20.23 8.83 -6.77
N ARG A 246 20.79 8.94 -7.98
CA ARG A 246 20.10 9.60 -9.12
C ARG A 246 18.80 8.90 -9.49
N PHE A 247 18.77 7.57 -9.39
CA PHE A 247 17.58 6.75 -9.61
C PHE A 247 16.53 6.95 -8.49
N SER A 248 16.95 6.96 -7.23
CA SER A 248 16.05 7.08 -6.07
C SER A 248 15.42 8.47 -5.91
N ARG A 249 16.09 9.54 -6.36
CA ARG A 249 15.55 10.92 -6.36
C ARG A 249 14.37 11.13 -7.32
N GLY A 250 13.94 10.08 -8.01
CA GLY A 250 12.81 10.11 -8.92
C GLY A 250 13.19 10.69 -10.28
N ALA A 251 13.19 9.84 -11.28
CA ALA A 251 13.05 10.28 -12.67
C ALA A 251 11.56 10.61 -12.94
N GLY A 252 10.96 11.59 -12.26
CA GLY A 252 9.49 11.67 -12.23
C GLY A 252 8.82 13.01 -12.04
N GLN A 253 9.49 14.14 -12.21
CA GLN A 253 8.82 15.45 -12.13
C GLN A 253 8.09 15.85 -13.42
N HIS A 254 8.19 15.08 -14.51
CA HIS A 254 7.68 15.52 -15.80
C HIS A 254 6.58 14.61 -16.35
N ASP A 255 5.40 15.19 -16.56
CA ASP A 255 4.20 14.53 -17.07
C ASP A 255 4.29 14.08 -18.54
N THR A 256 5.34 14.45 -19.25
CA THR A 256 5.45 14.20 -20.69
C THR A 256 6.29 12.97 -21.00
N GLU A 257 5.85 12.15 -21.97
CA GLU A 257 6.67 11.06 -22.52
C GLU A 257 7.93 11.66 -23.14
N ARG A 258 9.04 11.62 -22.40
CA ARG A 258 10.33 12.16 -22.84
C ARG A 258 11.45 11.23 -22.42
N THR A 259 12.46 11.18 -23.28
CA THR A 259 13.75 10.57 -22.96
C THR A 259 14.60 11.60 -22.25
N TRP A 260 15.18 11.18 -21.13
CA TRP A 260 16.02 11.99 -20.26
C TRP A 260 17.41 11.39 -20.21
N PHE A 261 18.42 12.24 -20.12
CA PHE A 261 19.78 11.79 -19.92
C PHE A 261 20.58 12.69 -18.98
N GLY A 262 21.61 12.13 -18.38
CA GLY A 262 22.60 12.83 -17.58
C GLY A 262 23.94 12.13 -17.63
N PHE A 263 24.86 12.57 -16.78
CA PHE A 263 26.22 12.05 -16.71
C PHE A 263 26.59 11.73 -15.27
N ILE A 264 27.41 10.70 -15.09
CA ILE A 264 28.14 10.49 -13.85
C ILE A 264 29.58 10.93 -14.10
N LEU A 265 30.07 11.80 -13.23
CA LEU A 265 31.43 12.32 -13.29
C LEU A 265 32.28 11.69 -12.18
N LYS A 266 33.56 11.47 -12.47
CA LYS A 266 34.56 11.00 -11.51
C LYS A 266 35.62 12.09 -11.30
N GLN A 267 36.03 12.32 -10.06
CA GLN A 267 37.15 13.20 -9.76
C GLN A 267 38.49 12.55 -10.15
N GLN A 268 39.37 13.29 -10.80
CA GLN A 268 40.72 12.82 -11.11
C GLN A 268 41.50 12.50 -9.82
N GLY A 269 42.18 11.34 -9.80
CA GLY A 269 42.99 10.91 -8.66
C GLY A 269 42.24 10.46 -7.40
N LYS A 270 40.91 10.47 -7.37
CA LYS A 270 40.10 10.09 -6.20
C LYS A 270 38.93 9.17 -6.55
N HIS A 271 38.42 8.45 -5.54
CA HIS A 271 37.18 7.67 -5.63
C HIS A 271 35.96 8.52 -5.22
N GLU A 272 35.84 9.71 -5.82
CA GLU A 272 34.70 10.62 -5.62
C GLU A 272 33.88 10.69 -6.92
N TYR A 273 32.58 10.41 -6.82
CA TYR A 273 31.65 10.35 -7.94
C TYR A 273 30.41 11.20 -7.68
N ILE A 274 29.92 11.88 -8.72
CA ILE A 274 28.71 12.71 -8.68
C ILE A 274 27.84 12.46 -9.90
N ALA A 275 26.53 12.55 -9.73
CA ALA A 275 25.57 12.50 -10.84
C ALA A 275 25.09 13.91 -11.21
N SER A 276 24.99 14.24 -12.49
CA SER A 276 24.39 15.49 -12.95
C SER A 276 22.86 15.46 -12.87
N GLU A 277 22.25 16.62 -13.02
CA GLU A 277 20.84 16.73 -13.38
C GLU A 277 20.52 16.01 -14.71
N LEU A 278 19.24 15.68 -14.89
CA LEU A 278 18.74 15.09 -16.13
C LEU A 278 18.22 16.18 -17.08
N VAL A 279 18.45 15.99 -18.37
CA VAL A 279 17.95 16.86 -19.44
C VAL A 279 17.07 16.08 -20.39
N ALA A 280 15.94 16.67 -20.76
CA ALA A 280 15.05 16.11 -21.77
C ALA A 280 15.64 16.23 -23.16
N VAL A 281 15.39 15.24 -24.02
CA VAL A 281 15.74 15.33 -25.44
C VAL A 281 14.68 16.19 -26.17
N GLU A 282 15.04 17.43 -26.55
CA GLU A 282 14.17 18.35 -27.31
C GLU A 282 14.54 18.42 -28.80
N GLY A 283 13.56 18.18 -29.69
CA GLY A 283 13.73 18.31 -31.15
C GLY A 283 14.42 17.12 -31.84
N VAL A 284 15.29 17.40 -32.82
CA VAL A 284 16.08 16.38 -33.52
C VAL A 284 16.92 15.61 -32.50
N ARG A 285 16.71 14.28 -32.41
CA ARG A 285 17.32 13.39 -31.40
C ARG A 285 18.85 13.27 -31.45
N ASP A 286 19.53 13.95 -32.38
CA ASP A 286 20.99 14.05 -32.50
C ASP A 286 21.67 14.71 -31.27
N LYS A 287 20.90 15.03 -30.22
CA LYS A 287 21.36 15.61 -28.96
C LYS A 287 21.41 14.64 -27.78
N LEU A 288 21.04 13.36 -27.92
CA LEU A 288 21.13 12.38 -26.82
C LEU A 288 22.59 12.24 -26.35
N PHE A 289 22.84 12.37 -25.03
CA PHE A 289 24.18 12.44 -24.43
C PHE A 289 25.08 13.57 -24.97
N SER A 290 24.51 14.59 -25.61
CA SER A 290 25.27 15.76 -26.02
C SER A 290 25.77 16.52 -24.80
N ARG A 291 27.10 16.63 -24.68
CA ARG A 291 27.76 17.38 -23.60
C ARG A 291 27.35 18.86 -23.61
N ARG A 292 27.04 19.43 -24.79
CA ARG A 292 26.60 20.84 -24.93
C ARG A 292 25.24 21.13 -24.27
N SER A 293 24.46 20.10 -23.94
CA SER A 293 23.18 20.27 -23.27
C SER A 293 23.32 20.65 -21.79
N LEU A 294 24.50 20.41 -21.18
CA LEU A 294 24.78 20.74 -19.77
C LEU A 294 26.06 21.56 -19.61
N PHE A 295 27.11 21.24 -20.37
CA PHE A 295 28.44 21.81 -20.17
C PHE A 295 28.79 22.80 -21.28
N PRO A 296 29.30 24.00 -20.94
CA PRO A 296 29.83 24.93 -21.92
C PRO A 296 31.14 24.41 -22.53
N SER A 297 31.42 24.85 -23.77
CA SER A 297 32.70 24.57 -24.45
C SER A 297 33.79 25.48 -23.90
N ALA A 298 35.02 24.97 -23.77
CA ALA A 298 36.21 25.80 -23.67
C ALA A 298 36.30 26.70 -24.91
N GLY A 299 36.86 27.91 -24.75
CA GLY A 299 36.82 28.99 -25.74
C GLY A 299 37.43 28.62 -27.11
N PRO A 300 37.26 29.47 -28.13
CA PRO A 300 37.77 29.21 -29.47
C PRO A 300 39.31 29.15 -29.48
N GLY A 301 39.89 27.96 -29.67
CA GLY A 301 41.33 27.74 -29.82
C GLY A 301 41.90 26.53 -29.05
N GLU A 302 41.22 26.07 -28.00
CA GLU A 302 41.63 24.91 -27.17
C GLU A 302 40.73 23.69 -27.40
N GLY A 303 40.88 23.02 -28.55
CA GLY A 303 40.20 21.73 -28.80
C GLY A 303 38.68 21.71 -28.58
N ILE A 304 38.09 20.51 -28.51
CA ILE A 304 36.67 20.31 -28.14
C ILE A 304 36.60 19.91 -26.66
N ASP A 305 37.18 20.73 -25.77
CA ASP A 305 37.13 20.50 -24.34
C ASP A 305 35.92 21.17 -23.70
N TYR A 306 35.34 20.51 -22.69
CA TYR A 306 34.16 20.97 -21.97
C TYR A 306 34.54 21.31 -20.54
N VAL A 307 33.92 22.35 -19.97
CA VAL A 307 34.20 22.76 -18.60
C VAL A 307 33.42 21.90 -17.62
N TYR A 308 34.14 21.10 -16.83
CA TYR A 308 33.62 20.28 -15.73
C TYR A 308 34.01 20.89 -14.37
N PRO A 309 33.23 20.66 -13.28
CA PRO A 309 33.60 21.15 -11.95
C PRO A 309 34.87 20.48 -11.42
N GLU A 310 35.68 21.19 -10.62
CA GLU A 310 36.75 20.66 -9.75
C GLU A 310 37.56 19.44 -10.26
N ALA A 311 38.07 19.51 -11.50
CA ALA A 311 38.82 18.41 -12.14
C ALA A 311 38.03 17.09 -12.29
N PHE A 312 36.71 17.10 -12.15
CA PHE A 312 35.86 15.99 -12.55
C PHE A 312 35.91 15.80 -14.06
N ARG A 313 35.72 14.56 -14.49
CA ARG A 313 35.61 14.16 -15.90
C ARG A 313 34.45 13.19 -16.06
N ARG A 314 33.87 13.14 -17.25
CA ARG A 314 32.78 12.20 -17.57
C ARG A 314 33.26 10.76 -17.42
N HIS A 315 32.58 10.01 -16.56
CA HIS A 315 32.82 8.58 -16.36
C HIS A 315 31.74 7.72 -17.05
N SER A 316 30.46 8.05 -16.86
CA SER A 316 29.33 7.25 -17.36
C SER A 316 28.18 8.10 -17.91
N TYR A 317 27.32 7.46 -18.69
CA TYR A 317 26.02 7.99 -19.10
C TYR A 317 24.90 7.51 -18.14
N PHE A 318 23.88 8.33 -17.95
CA PHE A 318 22.65 7.96 -17.26
C PHE A 318 21.47 8.18 -18.21
N TYR A 319 20.72 7.13 -18.52
CA TYR A 319 19.54 7.14 -19.35
C TYR A 319 18.31 6.92 -18.47
N SER A 320 17.25 7.69 -18.71
CA SER A 320 15.94 7.39 -18.15
C SER A 320 14.87 7.70 -19.18
N ARG A 321 13.86 6.85 -19.28
CA ARG A 321 12.66 7.15 -20.06
C ARG A 321 11.49 7.29 -19.12
N GLN A 322 10.92 8.48 -19.09
CA GLN A 322 9.77 8.78 -18.25
C GLN A 322 8.51 8.68 -19.11
N ARG A 323 7.59 7.80 -18.69
CA ARG A 323 6.25 7.59 -19.27
C ARG A 323 6.26 7.00 -20.69
N VAL A 324 5.41 5.99 -20.90
CA VAL A 324 5.08 5.43 -22.20
C VAL A 324 3.56 5.45 -22.26
N MET A 325 2.98 6.31 -23.10
CA MET A 325 1.52 6.36 -23.21
C MET A 325 0.99 5.04 -23.74
N GLN A 326 -0.17 4.59 -23.23
CA GLN A 326 -0.90 3.44 -23.76
C GLN A 326 -1.32 3.76 -25.20
N THR A 327 -0.47 3.40 -26.17
CA THR A 327 -0.71 3.59 -27.60
C THR A 327 -0.89 2.23 -28.28
N GLN A 328 -1.49 2.21 -29.46
CA GLN A 328 -1.82 0.98 -30.21
C GLN A 328 -0.59 0.22 -30.81
N ARG A 329 0.65 0.48 -30.36
CA ARG A 329 1.89 -0.12 -30.94
C ARG A 329 2.66 -1.04 -29.98
N PRO A 330 2.19 -2.28 -29.70
CA PRO A 330 2.66 -3.13 -28.62
C PRO A 330 4.17 -3.43 -28.60
N ALA A 331 4.82 -3.62 -29.76
CA ALA A 331 6.23 -4.03 -29.80
C ALA A 331 7.23 -2.94 -29.35
N ARG A 332 6.92 -1.65 -29.60
CA ARG A 332 7.74 -0.53 -29.10
C ARG A 332 7.44 -0.19 -27.65
N LEU A 333 6.25 -0.52 -27.16
CA LEU A 333 5.84 -0.29 -25.78
C LEU A 333 6.68 -1.10 -24.80
N TRP A 334 6.87 -2.41 -25.06
CA TRP A 334 7.61 -3.28 -24.14
C TRP A 334 9.06 -2.81 -23.93
N LEU A 335 9.80 -2.53 -25.01
CA LEU A 335 11.18 -2.03 -24.87
C LEU A 335 11.21 -0.66 -24.23
N ALA A 336 10.26 0.22 -24.51
CA ALA A 336 10.23 1.55 -23.88
C ALA A 336 9.88 1.49 -22.39
N GLN A 337 9.13 0.47 -21.95
CA GLN A 337 8.76 0.24 -20.55
C GLN A 337 9.87 -0.45 -19.76
N HIS A 338 10.44 -1.52 -20.32
CA HIS A 338 11.34 -2.42 -19.61
C HIS A 338 12.82 -2.28 -20.02
N PHE A 339 13.18 -1.51 -21.05
CA PHE A 339 14.57 -1.40 -21.47
C PHE A 339 14.89 -0.08 -22.20
N ILE A 340 16.07 0.01 -22.81
CA ILE A 340 16.43 1.09 -23.74
C ILE A 340 16.07 0.68 -25.17
N VAL A 341 15.50 1.60 -25.95
CA VAL A 341 15.15 1.31 -27.36
C VAL A 341 16.40 1.27 -28.26
N PRO A 342 16.41 0.48 -29.35
CA PRO A 342 17.61 0.24 -30.16
C PRO A 342 18.28 1.52 -30.68
N ARG A 343 17.48 2.52 -31.09
CA ARG A 343 17.99 3.80 -31.61
C ARG A 343 18.74 4.62 -30.55
N ASP A 344 18.31 4.55 -29.30
CA ASP A 344 18.95 5.29 -28.20
C ASP A 344 20.20 4.53 -27.74
N LEU A 345 20.16 3.20 -27.70
CA LEU A 345 21.32 2.35 -27.41
C LEU A 345 22.41 2.46 -28.50
N TYR A 346 22.03 2.71 -29.75
CA TYR A 346 22.98 2.94 -30.84
C TYR A 346 23.95 4.08 -30.51
N VAL A 347 23.47 5.18 -29.92
CA VAL A 347 24.31 6.32 -29.53
C VAL A 347 25.38 5.89 -28.52
N VAL A 348 24.99 5.07 -27.53
CA VAL A 348 25.89 4.51 -26.52
C VAL A 348 26.97 3.63 -27.16
N VAL A 349 26.58 2.69 -28.02
CA VAL A 349 27.51 1.75 -28.67
C VAL A 349 28.43 2.48 -29.63
N TYR A 350 27.91 3.44 -30.40
CA TYR A 350 28.70 4.27 -31.31
C TYR A 350 29.76 5.08 -30.55
N ASP A 351 29.39 5.71 -29.43
CA ASP A 351 30.33 6.45 -28.60
C ASP A 351 31.39 5.58 -27.93
N SER A 352 31.05 4.34 -27.56
CA SER A 352 32.00 3.39 -26.96
C SER A 352 33.14 2.96 -27.90
N LYS A 353 32.95 3.10 -29.23
CA LYS A 353 33.97 2.79 -30.25
C LYS A 353 34.97 3.93 -30.45
N LYS A 354 34.71 5.12 -29.91
CA LYS A 354 35.63 6.27 -30.04
C LYS A 354 36.79 6.12 -29.04
N PRO A 355 38.01 6.56 -29.39
CA PRO A 355 39.15 6.52 -28.47
C PRO A 355 38.83 7.27 -27.17
N PRO A 356 39.19 6.75 -25.98
CA PRO A 356 39.03 7.48 -24.74
C PRO A 356 39.93 8.72 -24.77
N VAL A 357 39.34 9.91 -24.60
CA VAL A 357 40.06 11.19 -24.76
C VAL A 357 40.83 11.57 -23.47
N VAL A 358 40.49 11.03 -22.29
CA VAL A 358 41.19 11.25 -20.99
C VAL A 358 40.91 10.04 -20.06
N GLU A 359 41.66 9.90 -18.95
CA GLU A 359 41.41 8.96 -17.81
C GLU A 359 39.91 8.67 -17.60
N GLY A 360 39.55 7.41 -17.80
CA GLY A 360 38.18 6.91 -17.74
C GLY A 360 38.17 5.42 -18.06
N PRO A 361 37.03 4.73 -17.86
CA PRO A 361 36.89 3.34 -18.24
C PRO A 361 37.08 3.18 -19.75
N GLU A 362 37.72 2.09 -20.17
CA GLU A 362 38.02 1.83 -21.60
C GLU A 362 36.77 1.82 -22.49
N SER A 363 35.61 1.48 -21.93
CA SER A 363 34.28 1.64 -22.52
C SER A 363 33.39 2.37 -21.52
N ILE A 364 32.64 3.35 -22.01
CA ILE A 364 31.80 4.22 -21.18
C ILE A 364 30.59 3.41 -20.66
N PRO A 365 30.45 3.18 -19.34
CA PRO A 365 29.28 2.54 -18.78
C PRO A 365 28.04 3.41 -18.99
N THR A 366 26.89 2.78 -19.21
CA THR A 366 25.60 3.45 -19.29
C THR A 366 24.65 2.86 -18.27
N TYR A 367 24.17 3.69 -17.35
CA TYR A 367 23.09 3.34 -16.44
C TYR A 367 21.75 3.59 -17.11
N ILE A 368 20.81 2.66 -16.99
CA ILE A 368 19.52 2.66 -17.65
C ILE A 368 18.45 2.51 -16.57
N ALA A 369 17.76 3.61 -16.27
CA ALA A 369 16.58 3.62 -15.42
C ALA A 369 15.35 3.32 -16.28
N THR A 370 14.75 2.15 -16.08
CA THR A 370 13.56 1.70 -16.82
C THR A 370 12.29 2.23 -16.15
N GLN A 371 11.19 2.29 -16.91
CA GLN A 371 9.92 2.78 -16.37
C GLN A 371 9.33 1.84 -15.33
N ASP A 372 9.57 0.54 -15.46
CA ASP A 372 9.11 -0.49 -14.53
C ASP A 372 9.91 -0.55 -13.22
N GLY A 373 10.85 0.38 -13.00
CA GLY A 373 11.56 0.54 -11.73
C GLY A 373 12.84 -0.30 -11.60
N ALA A 374 13.43 -0.74 -12.70
CA ALA A 374 14.77 -1.33 -12.69
C ALA A 374 15.86 -0.27 -12.95
N LEU A 375 17.04 -0.53 -12.41
CA LEU A 375 18.27 0.19 -12.75
C LEU A 375 19.27 -0.81 -13.30
N LEU A 376 19.63 -0.64 -14.56
CA LEU A 376 20.57 -1.51 -15.27
C LEU A 376 21.87 -0.75 -15.54
N LYS A 377 22.96 -1.48 -15.73
CA LYS A 377 24.27 -0.97 -16.14
C LYS A 377 24.74 -1.76 -17.35
N TYR A 378 25.03 -1.07 -18.44
CA TYR A 378 25.54 -1.67 -19.67
C TYR A 378 26.94 -1.14 -20.00
N VAL A 379 27.88 -2.04 -20.28
CA VAL A 379 29.23 -1.73 -20.74
C VAL A 379 29.45 -2.47 -22.07
N ALA A 380 29.60 -1.72 -23.16
CA ALA A 380 29.87 -2.33 -24.47
C ALA A 380 31.27 -2.97 -24.51
N ARG A 381 31.42 -4.13 -25.16
CA ARG A 381 32.73 -4.74 -25.44
C ARG A 381 33.38 -4.04 -26.63
N LYS A 382 34.70 -3.85 -26.62
CA LYS A 382 35.45 -3.24 -27.75
C LYS A 382 35.21 -3.96 -29.09
N SER A 383 35.03 -5.28 -29.06
CA SER A 383 34.77 -6.12 -30.24
C SER A 383 33.30 -6.20 -30.66
N THR A 384 32.41 -5.41 -30.04
CA THR A 384 30.97 -5.48 -30.30
C THR A 384 30.63 -5.24 -31.77
N LYS A 385 29.89 -6.18 -32.35
CA LYS A 385 29.29 -6.08 -33.70
C LYS A 385 27.88 -5.52 -33.68
N LEU A 386 27.34 -5.22 -32.50
CA LEU A 386 26.03 -4.59 -32.36
C LEU A 386 26.04 -3.22 -33.07
N PHE A 387 25.08 -3.00 -33.96
CA PHE A 387 24.95 -1.82 -34.82
C PHE A 387 26.12 -1.58 -35.80
N ASP A 388 26.86 -2.64 -36.15
CA ASP A 388 27.83 -2.61 -37.24
C ASP A 388 27.14 -2.86 -38.59
N ASN A 389 27.11 -1.86 -39.47
CA ASN A 389 26.53 -1.99 -40.81
C ASN A 389 27.29 -3.00 -41.69
N GLY A 390 28.54 -3.32 -41.37
CA GLY A 390 29.33 -4.34 -42.06
C GLY A 390 29.03 -5.77 -41.61
N THR A 391 28.23 -5.94 -40.55
CA THR A 391 27.83 -7.27 -40.05
C THR A 391 26.37 -7.56 -40.47
N PRO A 392 26.09 -8.70 -41.14
CA PRO A 392 24.74 -9.05 -41.56
C PRO A 392 23.73 -8.99 -40.40
N GLU A 393 22.56 -8.40 -40.65
CA GLU A 393 21.44 -8.26 -39.70
C GLU A 393 21.72 -7.44 -38.42
N MET A 394 22.93 -6.92 -38.25
CA MET A 394 23.34 -6.23 -37.02
C MET A 394 23.33 -4.70 -37.12
N GLY A 395 23.20 -4.12 -38.32
CA GLY A 395 23.01 -2.68 -38.51
C GLY A 395 21.72 -2.16 -37.84
N LEU A 396 21.70 -0.87 -37.46
CA LEU A 396 20.56 -0.28 -36.73
C LEU A 396 19.23 -0.46 -37.47
N ASP A 397 19.18 -0.15 -38.77
CA ASP A 397 17.97 -0.27 -39.57
C ASP A 397 17.52 -1.73 -39.71
N ALA A 398 18.47 -2.67 -39.81
CA ALA A 398 18.18 -4.10 -39.87
C ALA A 398 17.59 -4.59 -38.53
N VAL A 399 18.16 -4.20 -37.40
CA VAL A 399 17.65 -4.54 -36.05
C VAL A 399 16.25 -3.97 -35.85
N GLN A 400 16.01 -2.70 -36.24
CA GLN A 400 14.69 -2.07 -36.12
C GLN A 400 13.66 -2.71 -37.05
N SER A 401 14.04 -3.06 -38.28
CA SER A 401 13.19 -3.78 -39.23
C SER A 401 12.84 -5.19 -38.71
N ASN A 402 13.83 -5.93 -38.18
CA ASN A 402 13.62 -7.26 -37.62
C ASN A 402 12.72 -7.25 -36.38
N LEU A 403 12.83 -6.23 -35.51
CA LEU A 403 11.91 -6.02 -34.38
C LEU A 403 10.49 -5.68 -34.83
N THR A 404 10.35 -4.88 -35.90
CA THR A 404 9.05 -4.45 -36.42
C THR A 404 8.32 -5.60 -37.13
N ASN A 405 9.07 -6.45 -37.85
CA ASN A 405 8.55 -7.62 -38.58
C ASN A 405 8.48 -8.90 -37.73
N GLY A 406 8.84 -8.83 -36.44
CA GLY A 406 8.80 -9.97 -35.52
C GLY A 406 9.89 -11.04 -35.72
N LYS A 407 10.85 -10.83 -36.63
CA LYS A 407 12.01 -11.72 -36.83
C LYS A 407 12.95 -11.74 -35.62
N LEU A 408 13.05 -10.60 -34.92
CA LEU A 408 13.76 -10.46 -33.66
C LEU A 408 12.74 -10.09 -32.57
N THR A 409 12.68 -10.87 -31.50
CA THR A 409 11.82 -10.53 -30.34
C THR A 409 12.49 -9.48 -29.46
N GLN A 410 11.72 -8.80 -28.60
CA GLN A 410 12.25 -7.81 -27.67
C GLN A 410 13.24 -8.44 -26.67
N THR A 411 12.91 -9.62 -26.15
CA THR A 411 13.79 -10.41 -25.27
C THR A 411 15.01 -10.94 -26.03
N GLY A 412 14.83 -11.32 -27.30
CA GLY A 412 15.93 -11.67 -28.21
C GLY A 412 16.90 -10.50 -28.39
N PHE A 413 16.39 -9.28 -28.58
CA PHE A 413 17.22 -8.08 -28.64
C PHE A 413 17.99 -7.84 -27.33
N VAL A 414 17.35 -7.99 -26.17
CA VAL A 414 18.06 -7.90 -24.87
C VAL A 414 19.20 -8.91 -24.76
N ARG A 415 18.99 -10.16 -25.18
CA ARG A 415 20.05 -11.19 -25.19
C ARG A 415 21.19 -10.84 -26.13
N VAL A 416 20.88 -10.30 -27.32
CA VAL A 416 21.91 -9.80 -28.24
C VAL A 416 22.73 -8.69 -27.58
N VAL A 417 22.08 -7.74 -26.90
CA VAL A 417 22.75 -6.67 -26.16
C VAL A 417 23.64 -7.22 -25.06
N ALA A 418 23.12 -8.10 -24.20
CA ALA A 418 23.87 -8.74 -23.12
C ALA A 418 25.09 -9.52 -23.64
N ASN A 419 24.97 -10.23 -24.76
CA ASN A 419 26.08 -10.96 -25.40
C ASN A 419 27.13 -10.03 -26.03
N SER A 420 26.71 -8.84 -26.46
CA SER A 420 27.57 -7.85 -27.11
C SER A 420 28.32 -6.93 -26.12
N GLY A 421 28.07 -7.10 -24.82
CA GLY A 421 28.56 -6.27 -23.73
C GLY A 421 28.64 -7.01 -22.39
N GLU A 422 28.60 -6.24 -21.31
CA GLU A 422 28.24 -6.70 -19.97
C GLU A 422 27.01 -5.89 -19.54
N LEU A 423 25.89 -6.58 -19.35
CA LEU A 423 24.64 -5.98 -18.86
C LEU A 423 24.41 -6.48 -17.43
N THR A 424 24.21 -5.57 -16.48
CA THR A 424 24.11 -5.88 -15.05
C THR A 424 22.88 -5.21 -14.46
N VAL A 425 22.08 -5.94 -13.69
CA VAL A 425 20.94 -5.42 -12.94
C VAL A 425 21.42 -4.93 -11.57
N LEU A 426 21.28 -3.63 -11.29
CA LEU A 426 21.63 -3.00 -10.02
C LEU A 426 20.44 -2.89 -9.08
N HIS A 427 19.26 -2.58 -9.64
CA HIS A 427 17.97 -2.54 -8.96
C HIS A 427 16.96 -3.37 -9.76
N THR A 428 16.23 -4.30 -9.12
CA THR A 428 15.31 -5.20 -9.82
C THR A 428 13.95 -4.55 -10.09
N SER A 429 13.20 -5.15 -11.02
CA SER A 429 11.78 -4.91 -11.26
C SER A 429 11.07 -6.25 -11.47
N LEU A 430 9.77 -6.24 -11.76
CA LEU A 430 9.04 -7.47 -12.15
C LEU A 430 9.64 -8.11 -13.41
N CYS A 431 10.09 -7.31 -14.38
CA CYS A 431 10.74 -7.82 -15.59
C CYS A 431 12.20 -8.21 -15.31
N TRP A 432 12.92 -7.38 -14.56
CA TRP A 432 14.33 -7.58 -14.18
C TRP A 432 14.46 -8.13 -12.78
N ASP A 433 13.99 -9.34 -12.56
CA ASP A 433 13.77 -9.94 -11.24
C ASP A 433 15.02 -10.44 -10.49
N ARG A 434 16.21 -10.39 -11.11
CA ARG A 434 17.47 -10.88 -10.53
C ARG A 434 18.55 -9.82 -10.59
N LYS A 435 19.18 -9.55 -9.45
CA LYS A 435 20.35 -8.68 -9.35
C LYS A 435 21.59 -9.36 -9.92
N GLY A 436 22.50 -8.60 -10.53
CA GLY A 436 23.77 -9.09 -11.07
C GLY A 436 23.81 -9.18 -12.59
N VAL A 437 24.81 -9.89 -13.13
CA VAL A 437 25.09 -9.94 -14.58
C VAL A 437 24.00 -10.74 -15.31
N VAL A 438 23.49 -10.17 -16.40
CA VAL A 438 22.50 -10.76 -17.29
C VAL A 438 23.19 -11.78 -18.20
N ASN A 439 22.81 -13.05 -18.05
CA ASN A 439 23.37 -14.15 -18.84
C ASN A 439 22.69 -14.30 -20.21
N PRO A 440 23.29 -15.07 -21.15
CA PRO A 440 22.73 -15.28 -22.49
C PRO A 440 21.36 -15.98 -22.51
N GLN A 441 21.02 -16.72 -21.45
CA GLN A 441 19.76 -17.45 -21.29
C GLN A 441 18.69 -16.61 -20.59
N TRP A 442 18.94 -15.31 -20.37
CA TRP A 442 18.03 -14.45 -19.63
C TRP A 442 16.62 -14.46 -20.24
N THR A 443 15.64 -14.54 -19.36
CA THR A 443 14.21 -14.39 -19.66
C THR A 443 13.64 -13.36 -18.70
N PRO A 444 12.70 -12.51 -19.17
CA PRO A 444 12.01 -11.58 -18.28
C PRO A 444 11.23 -12.35 -17.22
N ALA A 445 11.18 -11.81 -16.00
CA ALA A 445 10.32 -12.28 -14.92
C ALA A 445 10.41 -13.81 -14.67
N GLN A 446 11.63 -14.38 -14.70
CA GLN A 446 11.85 -15.83 -14.53
C GLN A 446 11.33 -16.39 -13.20
N ASN A 447 11.40 -15.58 -12.14
CA ASN A 447 10.95 -15.85 -10.78
C ASN A 447 9.60 -15.18 -10.50
N ILE A 448 8.82 -14.84 -11.55
CA ILE A 448 7.54 -14.18 -11.36
C ILE A 448 6.63 -14.99 -10.44
N GLU A 449 6.10 -14.31 -9.44
CA GLU A 449 5.20 -14.90 -8.48
C GLU A 449 3.75 -14.60 -8.81
N ARG A 450 2.88 -15.48 -8.35
CA ARG A 450 1.44 -15.24 -8.36
C ARG A 450 1.13 -14.01 -7.50
N ARG A 451 0.22 -13.14 -7.98
CA ARG A 451 -0.34 -12.06 -7.15
C ARG A 451 -1.19 -12.60 -6.00
N LEU A 452 -0.96 -12.06 -4.82
CA LEU A 452 -1.74 -12.39 -3.62
C LEU A 452 -3.17 -11.89 -3.77
N LEU A 453 -4.12 -12.69 -3.31
CA LEU A 453 -5.54 -12.37 -3.31
C LEU A 453 -6.08 -12.38 -1.87
N GLY A 454 -7.03 -11.49 -1.60
CA GLY A 454 -7.84 -11.54 -0.39
C GLY A 454 -8.82 -12.73 -0.38
N PRO A 455 -9.63 -12.84 0.68
CA PRO A 455 -10.68 -13.85 0.75
C PRO A 455 -11.79 -13.57 -0.27
N VAL A 456 -12.68 -14.54 -0.43
CA VAL A 456 -13.81 -14.47 -1.35
C VAL A 456 -14.97 -13.68 -0.72
N PHE A 457 -15.58 -12.78 -1.49
CA PHE A 457 -16.69 -11.91 -1.09
C PHE A 457 -17.92 -12.08 -1.99
N PRO A 458 -19.13 -11.83 -1.46
CA PRO A 458 -20.36 -11.89 -2.24
C PRO A 458 -20.49 -10.73 -3.24
N THR A 459 -19.96 -9.54 -2.91
CA THR A 459 -20.02 -8.36 -3.78
C THR A 459 -18.63 -7.83 -4.13
N GLN A 460 -18.56 -7.09 -5.24
CA GLN A 460 -17.35 -6.38 -5.67
C GLN A 460 -16.94 -5.29 -4.68
N ASP A 461 -17.94 -4.66 -4.04
CA ASP A 461 -17.73 -3.55 -3.11
C ASP A 461 -17.12 -4.03 -1.79
N ASP A 462 -17.52 -5.19 -1.28
CA ASP A 462 -16.91 -5.78 -0.08
C ASP A 462 -15.44 -6.18 -0.33
N ALA A 463 -15.13 -6.70 -1.52
CA ALA A 463 -13.76 -6.98 -1.91
C ALA A 463 -12.90 -5.70 -1.96
N ALA A 464 -13.47 -4.59 -2.43
CA ALA A 464 -12.80 -3.28 -2.42
C ALA A 464 -12.61 -2.75 -0.98
N LEU A 465 -13.61 -2.89 -0.12
CA LEU A 465 -13.53 -2.49 1.29
C LEU A 465 -12.48 -3.29 2.06
N TYR A 466 -12.37 -4.60 1.77
CA TYR A 466 -11.30 -5.43 2.32
C TYR A 466 -9.92 -4.94 1.88
N ALA A 467 -9.73 -4.63 0.60
CA ALA A 467 -8.48 -4.08 0.09
C ALA A 467 -8.15 -2.72 0.72
N ARG A 468 -9.14 -1.85 0.94
CA ARG A 468 -8.99 -0.58 1.67
C ARG A 468 -8.52 -0.80 3.11
N ALA A 469 -9.06 -1.82 3.79
CA ALA A 469 -8.73 -2.15 5.17
C ALA A 469 -7.30 -2.72 5.33
N GLN A 470 -6.66 -3.19 4.25
CA GLN A 470 -5.24 -3.59 4.27
C GLN A 470 -4.28 -2.40 4.26
N LEU A 471 -4.78 -1.18 4.01
CA LEU A 471 -3.99 0.04 3.98
C LEU A 471 -4.17 0.82 5.28
N PRO A 472 -3.12 1.51 5.76
CA PRO A 472 -3.28 2.46 6.85
C PRO A 472 -4.30 3.56 6.50
N PRO A 473 -4.86 4.27 7.49
CA PRO A 473 -5.78 5.38 7.24
C PRO A 473 -5.17 6.42 6.28
N THR A 474 -3.90 6.75 6.48
CA THR A 474 -3.09 7.63 5.62
C THR A 474 -1.96 6.82 4.98
N THR A 475 -1.82 6.90 3.65
CA THR A 475 -0.79 6.17 2.89
C THR A 475 0.24 7.11 2.32
N ASP A 476 1.53 6.88 2.55
CA ASP A 476 2.65 7.68 2.01
C ASP A 476 2.97 7.42 0.53
N SER A 477 2.17 6.58 -0.13
CA SER A 477 2.33 6.20 -1.53
C SER A 477 0.97 5.91 -2.15
N ILE A 478 0.93 5.89 -3.47
CA ILE A 478 -0.24 5.44 -4.23
C ILE A 478 -0.20 3.91 -4.24
N TYR A 479 -1.25 3.29 -3.73
CA TYR A 479 -1.45 1.85 -3.82
C TYR A 479 -2.53 1.57 -4.86
N GLY A 480 -2.37 0.47 -5.60
CA GLY A 480 -3.33 0.05 -6.60
C GLY A 480 -3.50 -1.46 -6.62
N GLY A 481 -4.60 -1.89 -7.22
CA GLY A 481 -4.85 -3.29 -7.51
C GLY A 481 -6.16 -3.51 -8.25
N LEU A 482 -6.56 -4.77 -8.35
CA LEU A 482 -7.64 -5.22 -9.22
C LEU A 482 -8.65 -6.07 -8.45
N ILE A 483 -9.90 -6.01 -8.91
CA ILE A 483 -11.00 -6.84 -8.42
C ILE A 483 -11.39 -7.82 -9.51
N LEU A 484 -11.44 -9.09 -9.15
CA LEU A 484 -11.72 -10.20 -10.03
C LEU A 484 -13.06 -10.83 -9.67
N LYS A 485 -13.85 -11.17 -10.69
CA LYS A 485 -15.06 -11.98 -10.57
C LYS A 485 -14.75 -13.43 -10.92
N ARG A 486 -15.08 -14.33 -10.02
CA ARG A 486 -14.93 -15.78 -10.15
C ARG A 486 -16.04 -16.39 -11.00
N SER A 487 -15.83 -17.62 -11.44
CA SER A 487 -16.81 -18.40 -12.22
C SER A 487 -18.11 -18.69 -11.47
N ASP A 488 -18.07 -18.73 -10.14
CA ASP A 488 -19.25 -18.88 -9.26
C ASP A 488 -19.99 -17.55 -8.98
N GLY A 489 -19.53 -16.45 -9.58
CA GLY A 489 -20.14 -15.13 -9.45
C GLY A 489 -19.66 -14.31 -8.24
N LEU A 490 -18.83 -14.89 -7.36
CA LEU A 490 -18.23 -14.22 -6.21
C LEU A 490 -17.00 -13.39 -6.62
N PHE A 491 -16.50 -12.56 -5.70
CA PHE A 491 -15.44 -11.60 -5.98
C PHE A 491 -14.22 -11.79 -5.08
N VAL A 492 -13.04 -11.47 -5.60
CA VAL A 492 -11.78 -11.41 -4.85
C VAL A 492 -11.00 -10.17 -5.28
N ALA A 493 -10.34 -9.51 -4.34
CA ALA A 493 -9.41 -8.42 -4.65
C ALA A 493 -7.97 -8.94 -4.59
N THR A 494 -7.08 -8.38 -5.42
CA THR A 494 -5.65 -8.50 -5.19
C THR A 494 -5.27 -7.81 -3.89
N GLU A 495 -4.14 -8.17 -3.27
CA GLU A 495 -3.58 -7.31 -2.23
C GLU A 495 -3.04 -5.99 -2.85
N PRO A 496 -3.17 -4.83 -2.16
CA PRO A 496 -2.67 -3.56 -2.68
C PRO A 496 -1.15 -3.57 -2.89
N VAL A 497 -0.69 -3.05 -4.03
CA VAL A 497 0.75 -2.86 -4.33
C VAL A 497 1.02 -1.40 -4.63
N ILE A 498 2.24 -0.93 -4.39
CA ILE A 498 2.63 0.43 -4.76
C ILE A 498 2.57 0.56 -6.28
N THR A 499 1.89 1.60 -6.75
CA THR A 499 1.78 1.94 -8.18
C THR A 499 2.44 3.28 -8.45
N PRO A 500 2.96 3.50 -9.67
CA PRO A 500 3.63 4.75 -10.01
C PRO A 500 2.68 5.94 -10.10
N GLU A 501 1.39 5.69 -10.33
CA GLU A 501 0.34 6.70 -10.47
C GLU A 501 -1.04 6.08 -10.22
N GLU A 502 -2.09 6.91 -10.12
CA GLU A 502 -3.46 6.45 -9.93
C GLU A 502 -4.00 5.72 -11.18
N ASP A 503 -3.68 6.18 -12.39
CA ASP A 503 -4.12 5.56 -13.64
C ASP A 503 -3.14 4.48 -14.17
N PHE A 504 -2.63 3.65 -13.27
CA PHE A 504 -1.69 2.58 -13.62
C PHE A 504 -2.30 1.54 -14.58
N ASP A 505 -1.46 0.93 -15.44
CA ASP A 505 -1.87 -0.15 -16.34
C ASP A 505 -2.22 -1.43 -15.57
N VAL A 506 -3.29 -2.14 -15.97
CA VAL A 506 -3.65 -3.45 -15.40
C VAL A 506 -2.52 -4.47 -15.49
N LYS A 507 -1.64 -4.33 -16.51
CA LYS A 507 -0.43 -5.14 -16.67
C LYS A 507 0.63 -4.92 -15.60
N TRP A 508 0.56 -3.81 -14.86
CA TRP A 508 1.37 -3.61 -13.66
C TRP A 508 1.06 -4.66 -12.59
N ILE A 509 -0.21 -5.04 -12.49
CA ILE A 509 -0.69 -6.04 -11.53
C ILE A 509 -0.60 -7.44 -12.12
N PHE A 510 -1.14 -7.68 -13.32
CA PHE A 510 -1.01 -8.97 -14.03
C PHE A 510 -0.28 -8.78 -15.35
N PRO A 511 1.06 -8.86 -15.37
CA PRO A 511 1.84 -8.75 -16.61
C PRO A 511 1.56 -9.95 -17.52
N ASP A 512 1.81 -9.78 -18.82
CA ASP A 512 1.54 -10.84 -19.82
C ASP A 512 2.34 -12.11 -19.50
N GLU A 513 3.54 -11.97 -18.93
CA GLU A 513 4.39 -13.07 -18.45
C GLU A 513 3.71 -13.87 -17.33
N SER A 514 2.95 -13.22 -16.44
CA SER A 514 2.18 -13.88 -15.37
C SER A 514 1.04 -14.72 -15.98
N VAL A 515 0.37 -14.18 -16.99
CA VAL A 515 -0.72 -14.88 -17.69
C VAL A 515 -0.14 -16.06 -18.48
N GLY A 516 0.96 -15.87 -19.22
CA GLY A 516 1.63 -16.91 -19.99
C GLY A 516 2.21 -18.03 -19.12
N ALA A 517 2.63 -17.73 -17.90
CA ALA A 517 3.08 -18.71 -16.91
C ALA A 517 1.93 -19.43 -16.18
N GLY A 518 0.66 -19.12 -16.51
CA GLY A 518 -0.51 -19.72 -15.85
C GLY A 518 -0.73 -19.25 -14.41
N LEU A 519 -0.16 -18.10 -14.02
CA LEU A 519 -0.27 -17.54 -12.68
C LEU A 519 -1.49 -16.62 -12.51
N PHE A 520 -2.18 -16.27 -13.60
CA PHE A 520 -3.46 -15.59 -13.51
C PHE A 520 -4.49 -16.50 -12.81
N PRO A 521 -5.28 -15.99 -11.85
CA PRO A 521 -6.21 -16.82 -11.09
C PRO A 521 -7.21 -17.56 -11.99
N ALA A 522 -7.21 -18.90 -11.92
CA ALA A 522 -8.05 -19.74 -12.75
C ALA A 522 -9.55 -19.47 -12.51
N GLY A 523 -10.32 -19.41 -13.61
CA GLY A 523 -11.76 -19.16 -13.56
C GLY A 523 -12.16 -17.74 -13.19
N CYS A 524 -11.21 -16.79 -13.15
CA CYS A 524 -11.48 -15.39 -12.83
C CYS A 524 -11.54 -14.49 -14.07
N THR A 525 -12.25 -13.37 -13.95
CA THR A 525 -12.31 -12.30 -14.94
C THR A 525 -12.12 -10.96 -14.26
N LEU A 526 -11.48 -10.00 -14.94
CA LEU A 526 -11.23 -8.67 -14.37
C LEU A 526 -12.48 -7.78 -14.49
N VAL A 527 -12.95 -7.24 -13.37
CA VAL A 527 -14.19 -6.43 -13.31
C VAL A 527 -14.00 -5.05 -12.70
N GLY A 528 -12.94 -4.82 -11.93
CA GLY A 528 -12.67 -3.51 -11.32
C GLY A 528 -11.21 -3.23 -11.08
N ARG A 529 -10.89 -1.96 -10.95
CA ARG A 529 -9.56 -1.44 -10.58
C ARG A 529 -9.72 -0.52 -9.39
N TYR A 530 -8.90 -0.67 -8.36
CA TYR A 530 -8.89 0.24 -7.21
C TYR A 530 -7.55 0.95 -7.09
N ARG A 531 -7.59 2.15 -6.52
CA ARG A 531 -6.40 2.94 -6.16
C ARG A 531 -6.60 3.69 -4.85
N SER A 532 -5.53 3.93 -4.13
CA SER A 532 -5.50 4.88 -3.02
C SER A 532 -4.91 6.21 -3.47
N ARG A 533 -5.19 7.24 -2.68
CA ARG A 533 -4.56 8.53 -2.81
C ARG A 533 -3.85 8.91 -1.53
N HIS A 534 -2.63 9.40 -1.66
CA HIS A 534 -1.88 9.98 -0.56
C HIS A 534 -2.49 11.34 -0.17
N ALA A 535 -2.77 11.52 1.12
CA ALA A 535 -3.29 12.77 1.67
C ALA A 535 -2.25 13.87 1.55
N ARG A 536 -2.56 14.99 0.89
CA ARG A 536 -1.66 16.14 0.82
C ARG A 536 -2.37 17.45 0.50
N GLU A 537 -1.59 18.51 0.58
CA GLU A 537 -1.93 19.80 -0.01
C GLU A 537 -1.66 19.83 -1.53
N VAL A 538 -2.45 20.62 -2.27
CA VAL A 538 -2.39 20.72 -3.74
C VAL A 538 -2.00 22.14 -4.17
N PRO A 539 -1.30 22.32 -5.30
CA PRO A 539 -0.88 23.63 -5.79
C PRO A 539 -2.03 24.39 -6.47
N VAL A 540 -3.25 24.33 -5.91
CA VAL A 540 -4.45 24.96 -6.47
C VAL A 540 -5.17 25.78 -5.42
N LEU A 541 -5.60 26.98 -5.78
CA LEU A 541 -6.43 27.83 -4.93
C LEU A 541 -7.90 27.38 -5.01
N LEU A 542 -8.39 26.71 -3.96
CA LEU A 542 -9.76 26.22 -3.81
C LEU A 542 -10.32 26.57 -2.43
N SER A 543 -11.65 26.73 -2.33
CA SER A 543 -12.29 26.80 -1.01
C SER A 543 -12.10 25.49 -0.25
N GLY A 544 -12.19 25.51 1.08
CA GLY A 544 -11.99 24.31 1.91
C GLY A 544 -12.83 23.11 1.48
N SER A 545 -14.11 23.33 1.16
CA SER A 545 -15.02 22.26 0.68
C SER A 545 -14.68 21.74 -0.72
N GLN A 546 -14.31 22.62 -1.66
CA GLN A 546 -13.89 22.22 -3.01
C GLN A 546 -12.56 21.48 -3.00
N LYS A 547 -11.62 21.89 -2.14
CA LYS A 547 -10.35 21.20 -1.91
C LYS A 547 -10.59 19.79 -1.37
N GLN A 548 -11.42 19.64 -0.33
CA GLN A 548 -11.74 18.32 0.23
C GLN A 548 -12.39 17.41 -0.82
N LEU A 549 -13.26 17.94 -1.68
CA LEU A 549 -13.80 17.17 -2.80
C LEU A 549 -12.73 16.80 -3.83
N TYR A 550 -11.86 17.74 -4.20
CA TYR A 550 -10.80 17.49 -5.18
C TYR A 550 -9.85 16.38 -4.73
N LEU A 551 -9.52 16.37 -3.44
CA LEU A 551 -8.72 15.31 -2.81
C LEU A 551 -9.46 13.97 -2.73
N ASN A 552 -10.79 13.92 -2.79
CA ASN A 552 -11.56 12.68 -2.64
C ASN A 552 -12.37 12.28 -3.89
N MET A 553 -12.11 12.91 -5.05
CA MET A 553 -12.69 12.52 -6.35
C MET A 553 -11.68 11.79 -7.24
N LEU A 554 -12.13 10.90 -8.13
CA LEU A 554 -11.24 10.28 -9.13
C LEU A 554 -10.50 11.34 -9.96
N SER A 555 -9.21 11.11 -10.23
CA SER A 555 -8.43 12.02 -11.08
C SER A 555 -9.09 12.14 -12.47
N VAL A 556 -9.02 13.33 -13.06
CA VAL A 556 -9.54 13.59 -14.41
C VAL A 556 -8.96 12.59 -15.42
N LYS A 557 -7.66 12.29 -15.28
CA LYS A 557 -6.96 11.33 -16.13
C LYS A 557 -7.52 9.91 -15.99
N SER A 558 -7.67 9.41 -14.76
CA SER A 558 -8.27 8.08 -14.51
C SER A 558 -9.67 7.96 -15.13
N VAL A 559 -10.49 9.01 -15.04
CA VAL A 559 -11.83 9.04 -15.62
C VAL A 559 -11.79 9.01 -17.15
N LEU A 560 -10.96 9.84 -17.78
CA LEU A 560 -10.84 9.86 -19.25
C LEU A 560 -10.28 8.54 -19.81
N THR A 561 -9.29 7.95 -19.14
CA THR A 561 -8.77 6.63 -19.53
C THR A 561 -9.85 5.57 -19.45
N ALA A 562 -10.76 5.63 -18.46
CA ALA A 562 -11.90 4.73 -18.40
C ALA A 562 -12.85 4.89 -19.62
N PHE A 563 -13.09 6.13 -20.09
CA PHE A 563 -13.87 6.37 -21.31
C PHE A 563 -13.19 5.88 -22.60
N GLY A 564 -11.86 5.89 -22.67
CA GLY A 564 -11.09 5.45 -23.84
C GLY A 564 -11.02 3.93 -24.05
N ARG A 565 -11.54 3.11 -23.12
CA ARG A 565 -11.48 1.64 -23.21
C ARG A 565 -12.68 1.08 -23.98
N GLU A 566 -12.46 0.70 -25.23
CA GLU A 566 -13.55 0.24 -26.12
C GLU A 566 -14.10 -1.17 -25.80
N THR A 567 -13.36 -2.04 -25.11
CA THR A 567 -13.66 -3.49 -25.08
C THR A 567 -13.92 -4.12 -23.70
N ARG A 568 -13.59 -3.45 -22.58
CA ARG A 568 -13.85 -3.97 -21.22
C ARG A 568 -14.32 -2.85 -20.30
N MET A 569 -15.60 -2.86 -19.95
CA MET A 569 -16.13 -2.03 -18.87
C MET A 569 -15.56 -2.54 -17.54
N MET A 570 -14.88 -1.64 -16.82
CA MET A 570 -14.35 -1.91 -15.48
C MET A 570 -14.82 -0.81 -14.55
N ASP A 571 -15.11 -1.18 -13.30
CA ASP A 571 -15.42 -0.21 -12.26
C ASP A 571 -14.13 0.38 -11.70
N GLU A 572 -14.08 1.71 -11.62
CA GLU A 572 -12.94 2.47 -11.14
C GLU A 572 -13.20 2.91 -9.70
N TYR A 573 -12.45 2.35 -8.74
CA TYR A 573 -12.53 2.68 -7.32
C TYR A 573 -11.42 3.65 -6.89
N LEU A 574 -11.79 4.62 -6.04
CA LEU A 574 -10.85 5.45 -5.30
C LEU A 574 -11.05 5.26 -3.80
N PHE A 575 -9.95 4.98 -3.12
CA PHE A 575 -9.82 5.05 -1.66
C PHE A 575 -9.36 6.45 -1.29
N GLY A 576 -10.31 7.27 -0.82
CA GLY A 576 -10.08 8.66 -0.48
C GLY A 576 -9.28 8.81 0.82
N PRO A 577 -8.43 9.84 0.94
CA PRO A 577 -7.74 10.16 2.18
C PRO A 577 -8.67 10.50 3.36
N ASP A 578 -9.93 10.90 3.09
CA ASP A 578 -10.95 11.14 4.12
C ASP A 578 -11.65 9.86 4.64
N GLY A 579 -11.19 8.68 4.20
CA GLY A 579 -11.80 7.39 4.53
C GLY A 579 -12.90 6.95 3.57
N SER A 580 -13.32 7.79 2.62
CA SER A 580 -14.31 7.40 1.61
C SER A 580 -13.81 6.31 0.68
N VAL A 581 -14.75 5.53 0.16
CA VAL A 581 -14.53 4.65 -0.99
C VAL A 581 -15.62 4.96 -2.00
N ILE A 582 -15.21 5.45 -3.17
CA ILE A 582 -16.14 5.71 -4.28
C ILE A 582 -15.88 4.75 -5.43
N ARG A 583 -16.94 4.38 -6.13
CA ARG A 583 -16.93 3.55 -7.33
C ARG A 583 -17.51 4.35 -8.48
N TYR A 584 -16.83 4.36 -9.62
CA TYR A 584 -17.33 4.95 -10.85
C TYR A 584 -17.33 3.93 -11.98
N ARG A 585 -18.46 3.81 -12.67
CA ARG A 585 -18.55 3.16 -13.98
C ARG A 585 -18.85 4.21 -15.04
N ASN A 586 -18.03 4.23 -16.09
CA ASN A 586 -18.17 5.18 -17.18
C ASN A 586 -19.52 5.01 -17.90
N GLY A 587 -20.17 6.13 -18.21
CA GLY A 587 -21.32 6.16 -19.10
C GLY A 587 -20.94 6.62 -20.50
N THR A 588 -21.70 7.54 -21.07
CA THR A 588 -21.45 8.04 -22.44
C THR A 588 -20.64 9.33 -22.43
N TRP A 589 -19.42 9.29 -22.99
CA TRP A 589 -18.51 10.46 -23.03
C TRP A 589 -19.14 11.70 -23.68
N ASN A 590 -19.91 11.53 -24.75
CA ASN A 590 -20.56 12.65 -25.46
C ASN A 590 -21.53 13.45 -24.57
N ARG A 591 -22.19 12.80 -23.59
CA ARG A 591 -23.10 13.50 -22.68
C ARG A 591 -22.35 14.31 -21.62
N VAL A 592 -21.28 13.74 -21.07
CA VAL A 592 -20.35 14.47 -20.18
C VAL A 592 -19.78 15.70 -20.90
N ARG A 593 -19.36 15.55 -22.16
CA ARG A 593 -18.86 16.66 -22.97
C ARG A 593 -19.90 17.77 -23.15
N ALA A 594 -21.17 17.43 -23.39
CA ALA A 594 -22.24 18.42 -23.52
C ALA A 594 -22.48 19.19 -22.22
N ASP A 595 -22.50 18.50 -21.08
CA ASP A 595 -22.64 19.15 -19.76
C ASP A 595 -21.47 20.09 -19.44
N LEU A 596 -20.24 19.69 -19.77
CA LEU A 596 -19.06 20.54 -19.59
C LEU A 596 -19.10 21.77 -20.50
N ALA A 597 -19.68 21.66 -21.70
CA ALA A 597 -19.82 22.79 -22.62
C ALA A 597 -20.75 23.85 -22.03
N ASN A 598 -21.82 23.40 -21.39
CA ASN A 598 -22.76 24.27 -20.69
C ASN A 598 -22.12 24.93 -19.45
N ALA A 599 -21.28 24.18 -18.71
CA ALA A 599 -20.58 24.71 -17.54
C ALA A 599 -19.47 25.71 -17.88
N LEU A 600 -18.87 25.62 -19.07
CA LEU A 600 -17.76 26.44 -19.55
C LEU A 600 -18.19 27.41 -20.67
N SER A 601 -19.46 27.84 -20.67
CA SER A 601 -20.09 28.60 -21.77
C SER A 601 -19.35 29.88 -22.18
N ASP A 602 -18.58 30.46 -21.27
CA ASP A 602 -17.80 31.69 -21.51
C ASP A 602 -16.60 31.48 -22.47
N PHE A 603 -16.26 30.23 -22.80
CA PHE A 603 -15.09 29.88 -23.63
C PHE A 603 -15.38 29.64 -25.12
N GLY A 604 -16.57 29.99 -25.62
CA GLY A 604 -16.88 30.07 -27.06
C GLY A 604 -16.96 28.75 -27.83
N SER A 605 -16.39 27.65 -27.33
CA SER A 605 -16.67 26.22 -27.64
C SER A 605 -15.59 25.32 -27.01
N LEU A 606 -15.92 24.08 -26.66
CA LEU A 606 -14.92 23.11 -26.18
C LEU A 606 -14.01 22.64 -27.33
N PRO A 607 -12.70 22.41 -27.08
CA PRO A 607 -11.80 21.78 -28.05
C PRO A 607 -12.36 20.47 -28.62
N HIS A 608 -11.97 20.11 -29.86
CA HIS A 608 -12.40 18.86 -30.48
C HIS A 608 -11.90 17.64 -29.69
N ASP A 609 -10.62 17.68 -29.30
CA ASP A 609 -9.93 16.68 -28.49
C ASP A 609 -9.75 17.22 -27.06
N LEU A 610 -10.72 16.94 -26.19
CA LEU A 610 -10.59 17.20 -24.76
C LEU A 610 -9.64 16.16 -24.15
N ASP A 611 -8.48 16.60 -23.68
CA ASP A 611 -7.56 15.76 -22.94
C ASP A 611 -7.60 16.04 -21.42
N ALA A 612 -6.98 15.15 -20.65
CA ALA A 612 -6.95 15.25 -19.19
C ALA A 612 -6.23 16.52 -18.72
N ALA A 613 -5.19 16.94 -19.45
CA ALA A 613 -4.36 18.08 -19.10
C ALA A 613 -5.15 19.38 -19.21
N TRP A 614 -5.97 19.52 -20.25
CA TRP A 614 -6.83 20.68 -20.46
C TRP A 614 -7.87 20.82 -19.36
N ILE A 615 -8.59 19.74 -19.02
CA ILE A 615 -9.61 19.79 -17.95
C ILE A 615 -8.96 20.04 -16.58
N LYS A 616 -7.83 19.37 -16.29
CA LYS A 616 -7.06 19.62 -15.06
C LYS A 616 -6.64 21.08 -14.96
N LYS A 617 -6.13 21.66 -16.06
CA LYS A 617 -5.76 23.07 -16.14
C LYS A 617 -6.94 23.99 -15.82
N ARG A 618 -8.14 23.71 -16.34
CA ARG A 618 -9.36 24.49 -16.00
C ARG A 618 -9.74 24.41 -14.52
N ILE A 619 -9.51 23.28 -13.86
CA ILE A 619 -9.71 23.17 -12.40
C ILE A 619 -8.66 24.01 -11.66
N HIS A 620 -7.40 23.95 -12.11
CA HIS A 620 -6.28 24.69 -11.50
C HIS A 620 -6.46 26.21 -11.65
N GLU A 621 -6.89 26.67 -12.83
CA GLU A 621 -7.28 28.05 -13.14
C GLU A 621 -8.61 28.44 -12.50
N GLY A 622 -9.40 27.45 -12.06
CA GLY A 622 -10.68 27.57 -11.36
C GLY A 622 -11.86 27.99 -12.21
N ASP A 623 -11.68 27.94 -13.53
CA ASP A 623 -12.75 28.01 -14.52
C ASP A 623 -13.74 26.85 -14.37
N LEU A 624 -13.26 25.70 -13.88
CA LEU A 624 -14.08 24.51 -13.59
C LEU A 624 -14.00 24.14 -12.11
N LYS A 625 -15.12 24.20 -11.39
CA LYS A 625 -15.18 23.73 -9.99
C LYS A 625 -15.18 22.20 -9.91
N PRO A 626 -14.44 21.58 -8.97
CA PRO A 626 -14.51 20.14 -8.73
C PRO A 626 -15.93 19.58 -8.56
N SER A 627 -16.82 20.32 -7.88
CA SER A 627 -18.22 19.90 -7.70
C SER A 627 -19.02 19.80 -9.00
N VAL A 628 -18.75 20.69 -9.96
CA VAL A 628 -19.43 20.69 -11.27
C VAL A 628 -18.95 19.51 -12.12
N TRP A 629 -17.64 19.23 -12.08
CA TRP A 629 -17.07 18.04 -12.71
C TRP A 629 -17.68 16.75 -12.16
N VAL A 630 -17.73 16.60 -10.83
CA VAL A 630 -18.30 15.41 -10.17
C VAL A 630 -19.80 15.26 -10.46
N ASP A 631 -20.56 16.34 -10.43
CA ASP A 631 -22.00 16.30 -10.74
C ASP A 631 -22.26 15.87 -12.19
N SER A 632 -21.45 16.34 -13.15
CA SER A 632 -21.53 15.88 -14.55
C SER A 632 -21.24 14.38 -14.68
N LEU A 633 -20.25 13.85 -13.94
CA LEU A 633 -19.97 12.41 -13.93
C LEU A 633 -21.10 11.60 -13.29
N ALA A 634 -21.72 12.11 -12.22
CA ALA A 634 -22.85 11.47 -11.54
C ALA A 634 -24.09 11.38 -12.45
N LYS A 635 -24.42 12.45 -13.18
CA LYS A 635 -25.56 12.50 -14.10
C LYS A 635 -25.40 11.60 -15.33
N ASN A 636 -24.16 11.43 -15.80
CA ASN A 636 -23.86 10.78 -17.08
C ASN A 636 -23.12 9.45 -16.96
N GLY A 637 -22.99 8.90 -15.75
CA GLY A 637 -22.35 7.63 -15.46
C GLY A 637 -22.96 6.98 -14.20
N PHE A 638 -22.30 5.97 -13.66
CA PHE A 638 -22.71 5.39 -12.37
C PHE A 638 -21.67 5.70 -11.31
N LEU A 639 -21.94 6.74 -10.52
CA LEU A 639 -21.12 7.11 -9.37
C LEU A 639 -21.79 6.59 -8.09
N TYR A 640 -21.08 5.79 -7.32
CA TYR A 640 -21.59 5.17 -6.10
C TYR A 640 -20.63 5.42 -4.92
N VAL A 641 -21.16 5.86 -3.80
CA VAL A 641 -20.42 5.97 -2.53
C VAL A 641 -20.53 4.63 -1.82
N VAL A 642 -19.43 3.89 -1.73
CA VAL A 642 -19.35 2.57 -1.09
C VAL A 642 -19.08 2.73 0.41
N ALA A 643 -18.10 3.55 0.77
CA ALA A 643 -17.88 4.01 2.15
C ALA A 643 -18.03 5.52 2.20
N GLY A 644 -18.83 6.00 3.15
CA GLY A 644 -19.15 7.41 3.29
C GLY A 644 -18.03 8.24 3.92
N SER A 645 -18.14 9.55 3.77
CA SER A 645 -17.28 10.53 4.43
C SER A 645 -18.02 11.85 4.61
N ALA A 646 -17.36 12.85 5.21
CA ALA A 646 -17.93 14.17 5.34
C ALA A 646 -18.25 14.85 4.00
N VAL A 647 -17.46 14.54 2.96
CA VAL A 647 -17.63 15.07 1.60
C VAL A 647 -18.71 14.31 0.82
N TRP A 648 -18.68 12.98 0.90
CA TRP A 648 -19.51 12.11 0.07
C TRP A 648 -20.89 11.79 0.70
N GLY A 649 -21.01 11.95 2.02
CA GLY A 649 -22.17 11.54 2.79
C GLY A 649 -22.25 10.02 2.97
N ALA A 650 -23.42 9.52 3.41
CA ALA A 650 -23.65 8.10 3.61
C ALA A 650 -23.61 7.28 2.30
N PRO A 651 -23.30 5.96 2.35
CA PRO A 651 -23.26 5.09 1.17
C PRO A 651 -24.54 5.10 0.35
N ARG A 652 -24.44 5.40 -0.95
CA ARG A 652 -25.58 5.56 -1.87
C ARG A 652 -25.13 5.67 -3.33
N LEU A 653 -26.08 5.46 -4.25
CA LEU A 653 -25.94 5.92 -5.63
C LEU A 653 -26.03 7.45 -5.68
N VAL A 654 -25.12 8.08 -6.43
CA VAL A 654 -25.09 9.53 -6.65
C VAL A 654 -25.67 9.82 -8.03
N THR A 655 -26.91 10.32 -8.06
CA THR A 655 -27.58 10.79 -9.28
C THR A 655 -27.36 12.27 -9.51
N GLU A 656 -27.24 13.04 -8.44
CA GLU A 656 -26.94 14.47 -8.41
C GLU A 656 -26.01 14.77 -7.23
N PHE A 657 -25.06 15.68 -7.42
CA PHE A 657 -24.06 16.03 -6.41
C PHE A 657 -24.03 17.53 -6.10
N SER A 658 -24.07 17.87 -4.81
CA SER A 658 -23.88 19.25 -4.34
C SER A 658 -23.15 19.27 -2.98
N LEU A 659 -22.28 20.26 -2.79
CA LEU A 659 -21.51 20.45 -1.55
C LEU A 659 -22.33 21.06 -0.40
N GLU A 660 -23.47 21.68 -0.70
CA GLU A 660 -24.28 22.43 0.28
C GLU A 660 -25.29 21.59 1.04
N ARG A 661 -25.43 20.28 0.74
CA ARG A 661 -26.29 19.42 1.55
C ARG A 661 -25.66 19.22 2.92
N PRO A 662 -26.29 19.68 4.03
CA PRO A 662 -25.77 19.44 5.36
C PRO A 662 -25.60 17.94 5.54
N MET A 663 -24.44 17.53 6.03
CA MET A 663 -24.24 16.20 6.55
C MET A 663 -25.29 15.95 7.64
N SER A 664 -26.30 15.14 7.35
CA SER A 664 -26.95 14.36 8.42
C SER A 664 -26.05 13.17 8.71
N LEU A 665 -24.86 13.41 9.27
CA LEU A 665 -24.00 12.35 9.80
C LEU A 665 -24.42 11.92 11.23
N GLY A 666 -25.58 12.40 11.67
CA GLY A 666 -26.26 11.94 12.86
C GLY A 666 -27.76 12.09 12.72
N THR A 667 -28.50 11.18 13.35
CA THR A 667 -29.90 11.34 13.79
C THR A 667 -31.03 11.30 12.76
N ALA A 668 -30.90 10.57 11.64
CA ALA A 668 -32.08 10.03 10.97
C ALA A 668 -31.88 8.54 10.69
N LEU A 669 -32.35 7.72 11.63
CA LEU A 669 -32.59 6.28 11.47
C LEU A 669 -33.69 6.08 10.43
N GLY A 670 -33.37 6.36 9.16
CA GLY A 670 -34.20 6.01 8.01
C GLY A 670 -33.83 4.62 7.50
N LEU A 671 -34.77 4.00 6.78
CA LEU A 671 -34.56 2.75 6.05
C LEU A 671 -33.24 2.77 5.24
N PRO A 672 -32.52 1.64 5.14
CA PRO A 672 -31.25 1.54 4.45
C PRO A 672 -31.45 1.92 2.98
N ARG A 673 -30.63 2.86 2.52
CA ARG A 673 -30.64 3.36 1.12
C ARG A 673 -29.75 2.54 0.20
N SER A 674 -29.05 1.56 0.74
CA SER A 674 -28.02 0.74 0.09
C SER A 674 -27.92 -0.62 0.76
N GLU A 675 -27.44 -1.63 0.02
CA GLU A 675 -27.19 -2.95 0.60
C GLU A 675 -26.15 -2.85 1.73
N PRO A 676 -26.29 -3.67 2.79
CA PRO A 676 -25.30 -3.71 3.86
C PRO A 676 -23.98 -4.31 3.33
N SER A 677 -22.87 -3.94 3.94
CA SER A 677 -21.60 -4.63 3.71
C SER A 677 -21.66 -6.04 4.29
N TYR A 678 -20.97 -6.97 3.63
CA TYR A 678 -20.92 -8.38 4.02
C TYR A 678 -19.51 -8.81 4.43
N SER A 679 -19.45 -9.82 5.28
CA SER A 679 -18.22 -10.54 5.60
C SER A 679 -17.66 -11.27 4.38
N PRO A 680 -16.43 -11.82 4.47
CA PRO A 680 -16.00 -12.88 3.59
C PRO A 680 -16.97 -14.07 3.59
N VAL A 681 -16.85 -14.93 2.57
CA VAL A 681 -17.64 -16.16 2.45
C VAL A 681 -17.01 -17.28 3.29
N PHE A 682 -17.82 -17.99 4.06
CA PHE A 682 -17.44 -19.10 4.93
C PHE A 682 -18.10 -20.42 4.52
N ALA A 683 -17.45 -21.53 4.86
CA ALA A 683 -17.99 -22.87 4.66
C ALA A 683 -18.94 -23.33 5.80
N ASP A 684 -18.96 -22.60 6.92
CA ASP A 684 -19.74 -22.92 8.13
C ASP A 684 -20.33 -21.64 8.74
N SER A 685 -21.56 -21.71 9.25
CA SER A 685 -22.24 -20.56 9.87
C SER A 685 -21.58 -20.13 11.16
N VAL A 686 -21.01 -21.08 11.91
CA VAL A 686 -20.21 -20.80 13.12
C VAL A 686 -18.99 -19.92 12.81
N ALA A 687 -18.32 -20.17 11.69
CA ALA A 687 -17.17 -19.38 11.27
C ALA A 687 -17.57 -17.94 10.91
N ALA A 688 -18.71 -17.77 10.21
CA ALA A 688 -19.27 -16.45 9.93
C ALA A 688 -19.67 -15.72 11.22
N ALA A 689 -20.27 -16.40 12.19
CA ALA A 689 -20.63 -15.84 13.50
C ALA A 689 -19.39 -15.38 14.28
N ARG A 690 -18.34 -16.20 14.31
CA ARG A 690 -17.07 -15.86 14.96
C ARG A 690 -16.43 -14.63 14.30
N HIS A 691 -16.43 -14.57 12.98
CA HIS A 691 -15.92 -13.41 12.26
C HIS A 691 -16.69 -12.14 12.63
N ALA A 692 -18.03 -12.20 12.65
CA ALA A 692 -18.86 -11.06 13.05
C ALA A 692 -18.62 -10.62 14.51
N HIS A 693 -18.36 -11.56 15.41
CA HIS A 693 -18.00 -11.31 16.81
C HIS A 693 -16.66 -10.57 16.96
N GLU A 694 -15.68 -10.93 16.14
CA GLU A 694 -14.32 -10.38 16.17
C GLU A 694 -14.14 -9.05 15.44
N LEU A 695 -15.16 -8.58 14.70
CA LEU A 695 -15.10 -7.28 14.03
C LEU A 695 -14.80 -6.17 15.04
N ALA A 696 -13.61 -5.57 14.91
CA ALA A 696 -13.03 -4.55 15.79
C ALA A 696 -13.74 -3.17 15.73
N ALA A 697 -14.96 -3.10 15.21
CA ALA A 697 -15.73 -1.85 15.19
C ALA A 697 -16.10 -1.43 16.62
N ASP A 698 -16.03 -0.12 16.89
CA ASP A 698 -16.37 0.51 18.15
C ASP A 698 -17.71 -0.04 18.69
N ARG A 699 -17.69 -0.65 19.88
CA ARG A 699 -18.86 -1.26 20.52
C ARG A 699 -19.68 -0.20 21.27
N ALA A 700 -19.82 0.99 20.70
CA ALA A 700 -20.48 2.13 21.32
C ALA A 700 -21.97 1.89 21.62
N ALA A 701 -22.63 1.01 20.85
CA ALA A 701 -24.05 0.71 21.01
C ALA A 701 -24.38 -0.77 20.76
N LEU A 702 -25.49 -1.21 21.33
CA LEU A 702 -26.08 -2.51 21.03
C LEU A 702 -26.40 -2.58 19.53
N SER A 703 -25.92 -3.63 18.88
CA SER A 703 -26.03 -3.80 17.44
C SER A 703 -26.47 -5.22 17.07
N PHE A 704 -26.98 -5.40 15.86
CA PHE A 704 -27.43 -6.69 15.36
C PHE A 704 -27.10 -6.88 13.88
N GLY A 705 -27.22 -8.11 13.42
CA GLY A 705 -27.17 -8.45 12.01
C GLY A 705 -27.58 -9.90 11.75
N TYR A 706 -27.47 -10.33 10.50
CA TYR A 706 -27.91 -11.64 10.05
C TYR A 706 -26.73 -12.44 9.49
N ILE A 707 -26.77 -13.75 9.69
CA ILE A 707 -25.99 -14.71 8.93
C ILE A 707 -26.89 -15.27 7.85
N LEU A 708 -26.44 -15.17 6.61
CA LEU A 708 -27.15 -15.60 5.42
C LEU A 708 -26.48 -16.85 4.83
N ARG A 709 -27.30 -17.74 4.28
CA ARG A 709 -26.88 -18.98 3.63
C ARG A 709 -27.26 -18.97 2.16
N ASP A 710 -26.28 -19.25 1.31
CA ASP A 710 -26.49 -19.48 -0.12
C ASP A 710 -27.27 -20.80 -0.32
N ARG A 711 -28.42 -20.71 -1.00
CA ARG A 711 -29.30 -21.85 -1.27
C ARG A 711 -28.66 -22.92 -2.15
N ARG A 712 -27.71 -22.56 -3.01
CA ARG A 712 -27.12 -23.46 -4.02
C ARG A 712 -25.88 -24.18 -3.51
N HIS A 713 -24.94 -23.45 -2.93
CA HIS A 713 -23.62 -23.99 -2.57
C HIS A 713 -23.43 -24.17 -1.06
N ASN A 714 -24.44 -23.87 -0.26
CA ASN A 714 -24.42 -24.00 1.21
C ASN A 714 -23.24 -23.25 1.86
N ARG A 715 -23.01 -22.02 1.41
CA ARG A 715 -21.97 -21.11 1.91
C ARG A 715 -22.61 -20.01 2.75
N PHE A 716 -21.84 -19.43 3.67
CA PHE A 716 -22.36 -18.50 4.67
C PHE A 716 -21.66 -17.14 4.60
N ILE A 717 -22.42 -16.08 4.79
CA ILE A 717 -21.93 -14.71 4.96
C ILE A 717 -22.63 -14.07 6.14
N ALA A 718 -21.98 -13.13 6.82
CA ALA A 718 -22.59 -12.29 7.84
C ALA A 718 -22.72 -10.86 7.31
N THR A 719 -23.81 -10.17 7.65
CA THR A 719 -23.88 -8.71 7.46
C THR A 719 -22.93 -8.03 8.44
N VAL A 720 -22.47 -6.81 8.14
CA VAL A 720 -21.82 -5.96 9.15
C VAL A 720 -22.87 -5.53 10.20
N PRO A 721 -22.55 -5.53 11.51
CA PRO A 721 -23.51 -5.17 12.56
C PRO A 721 -23.95 -3.71 12.45
N ILE A 722 -25.26 -3.48 12.54
CA ILE A 722 -25.86 -2.13 12.60
C ILE A 722 -26.35 -1.82 14.02
N PRO A 723 -26.20 -0.57 14.53
CA PRO A 723 -26.78 -0.16 15.81
C PRO A 723 -28.30 -0.32 15.81
N ILE A 724 -28.90 -0.78 16.93
CA ILE A 724 -30.35 -0.95 17.02
C ILE A 724 -31.05 0.42 17.10
N PRO A 725 -31.84 0.81 16.09
CA PRO A 725 -32.66 2.02 16.09
C PRO A 725 -33.88 1.85 17.01
N GLY A 726 -33.81 2.31 18.26
CA GLY A 726 -34.95 2.21 19.17
C GLY A 726 -35.31 0.76 19.55
N SER A 727 -36.55 0.31 19.26
CA SER A 727 -37.13 -0.95 19.77
C SER A 727 -37.36 -2.06 18.73
N THR A 728 -36.88 -1.95 17.49
CA THR A 728 -37.23 -2.90 16.41
C THR A 728 -36.00 -3.54 15.78
N LEU A 729 -36.09 -4.84 15.47
CA LEU A 729 -35.04 -5.69 14.87
C LEU A 729 -35.56 -6.24 13.54
N THR A 730 -35.81 -5.37 12.56
CA THR A 730 -36.57 -5.75 11.36
C THR A 730 -35.68 -5.81 10.12
N TYR A 731 -36.10 -6.59 9.12
CA TYR A 731 -35.35 -6.76 7.87
C TYR A 731 -35.11 -5.46 7.13
N ASP A 732 -36.12 -4.59 7.14
CA ASP A 732 -36.12 -3.27 6.51
C ASP A 732 -35.13 -2.29 7.18
N GLN A 733 -34.49 -2.63 8.29
CA GLN A 733 -33.38 -1.82 8.83
C GLN A 733 -32.01 -2.21 8.27
N VAL A 734 -31.86 -3.48 7.86
CA VAL A 734 -30.58 -4.02 7.37
C VAL A 734 -30.56 -4.04 5.85
N PHE A 735 -31.68 -4.42 5.23
CA PHE A 735 -31.78 -4.63 3.79
C PHE A 735 -32.68 -3.58 3.13
N PRO A 736 -32.27 -3.01 1.98
CA PRO A 736 -33.14 -2.15 1.18
C PRO A 736 -34.48 -2.82 0.89
N ASP A 737 -35.57 -2.09 1.13
CA ASP A 737 -36.96 -2.58 0.97
C ASP A 737 -37.29 -3.87 1.75
N GLY A 738 -36.46 -4.24 2.74
CA GLY A 738 -36.57 -5.49 3.49
C GLY A 738 -36.28 -6.76 2.67
N GLN A 739 -35.66 -6.63 1.49
CA GLN A 739 -35.41 -7.76 0.58
C GLN A 739 -34.02 -8.35 0.78
N LEU A 740 -33.96 -9.67 1.01
CA LEU A 740 -32.69 -10.39 1.09
C LEU A 740 -31.96 -10.40 -0.25
N PRO A 741 -30.62 -10.46 -0.25
CA PRO A 741 -29.83 -10.63 -1.46
C PRO A 741 -30.27 -11.84 -2.27
N GLN A 742 -30.27 -11.70 -3.59
CA GLN A 742 -30.74 -12.76 -4.49
C GLN A 742 -29.97 -14.07 -4.25
N GLY A 743 -30.70 -15.16 -4.02
CA GLY A 743 -30.13 -16.49 -3.82
C GLY A 743 -29.78 -16.83 -2.36
N TYR A 744 -29.93 -15.89 -1.43
CA TYR A 744 -29.68 -16.11 0.00
C TYR A 744 -30.97 -16.32 0.80
N VAL A 745 -30.83 -17.05 1.91
CA VAL A 745 -31.84 -17.18 2.97
C VAL A 745 -31.20 -16.87 4.32
N VAL A 746 -31.98 -16.47 5.31
CA VAL A 746 -31.46 -16.29 6.66
C VAL A 746 -31.18 -17.65 7.29
N ASP A 747 -29.97 -17.80 7.83
CA ASP A 747 -29.56 -18.94 8.66
C ASP A 747 -29.79 -18.63 10.14
N SER A 748 -29.35 -17.46 10.60
CA SER A 748 -29.42 -17.07 12.00
C SER A 748 -29.37 -15.55 12.20
N LEU A 749 -29.84 -15.10 13.35
CA LEU A 749 -29.69 -13.72 13.84
C LEU A 749 -28.50 -13.66 14.80
N TYR A 750 -27.78 -12.54 14.84
CA TYR A 750 -26.81 -12.28 15.89
C TYR A 750 -27.01 -10.91 16.54
N LEU A 751 -26.83 -10.85 17.87
CA LEU A 751 -26.75 -9.61 18.64
C LEU A 751 -25.33 -9.38 19.13
N ARG A 752 -24.94 -8.12 19.22
CA ARG A 752 -23.65 -7.69 19.74
C ARG A 752 -23.84 -6.61 20.79
N ALA A 753 -23.48 -6.93 22.03
CA ALA A 753 -23.62 -6.05 23.17
C ALA A 753 -22.73 -4.80 23.01
N ALA A 754 -23.22 -3.68 23.55
CA ALA A 754 -22.40 -2.49 23.73
C ALA A 754 -21.27 -2.76 24.73
N GLN A 755 -20.23 -1.93 24.67
CA GLN A 755 -19.13 -1.99 25.62
C GLN A 755 -19.63 -1.71 27.03
N ALA A 756 -19.28 -2.60 27.95
CA ALA A 756 -19.61 -2.47 29.37
C ALA A 756 -18.36 -2.01 30.15
N PRO A 757 -18.54 -1.44 31.37
CA PRO A 757 -17.43 -1.17 32.27
C PRO A 757 -16.57 -2.41 32.56
N ASP A 758 -15.28 -2.22 32.82
CA ASP A 758 -14.32 -3.31 33.09
C ASP A 758 -14.66 -4.13 34.35
N VAL A 759 -15.40 -3.53 35.29
CA VAL A 759 -15.83 -4.18 36.53
C VAL A 759 -17.35 -4.10 36.63
N LEU A 760 -17.99 -5.25 36.70
CA LEU A 760 -19.43 -5.43 36.84
C LEU A 760 -19.70 -6.37 38.02
N PRO A 761 -20.79 -6.15 38.79
CA PRO A 761 -21.30 -7.13 39.73
C PRO A 761 -21.77 -8.41 39.02
N ASP A 762 -21.62 -9.57 39.64
CA ASP A 762 -21.90 -10.88 39.02
C ASP A 762 -23.34 -11.03 38.48
N GLU A 763 -24.31 -10.37 39.11
CA GLU A 763 -25.73 -10.40 38.75
C GLU A 763 -26.13 -9.28 37.75
N ASP A 764 -25.16 -8.48 37.29
CA ASP A 764 -25.42 -7.40 36.33
C ASP A 764 -25.75 -7.98 34.95
N TYR A 765 -26.91 -7.61 34.41
CA TYR A 765 -27.38 -8.09 33.10
C TYR A 765 -26.39 -7.80 31.95
N ARG A 766 -25.47 -6.84 32.11
CA ARG A 766 -24.47 -6.46 31.11
C ARG A 766 -23.40 -7.53 30.86
N HIS A 767 -23.29 -8.55 31.71
CA HIS A 767 -22.54 -9.79 31.41
C HIS A 767 -23.18 -10.63 30.29
N PHE A 768 -24.45 -10.37 29.97
CA PHE A 768 -25.20 -11.05 28.92
C PHE A 768 -25.86 -10.02 27.99
N PHE A 769 -27.17 -9.82 28.12
CA PHE A 769 -28.03 -8.88 27.38
C PHE A 769 -29.23 -8.55 28.26
N SER A 770 -29.90 -7.41 28.03
CA SER A 770 -31.12 -7.11 28.78
C SER A 770 -32.22 -8.13 28.42
N PRO A 771 -33.10 -8.52 29.37
CA PRO A 771 -34.23 -9.39 29.07
C PRO A 771 -35.10 -8.89 27.91
N MET A 772 -35.15 -7.57 27.71
CA MET A 772 -35.90 -6.94 26.64
C MET A 772 -35.23 -7.03 25.26
N ASP A 773 -33.90 -7.01 25.20
CA ASP A 773 -33.16 -7.26 23.96
C ASP A 773 -33.32 -8.73 23.53
N VAL A 774 -33.22 -9.65 24.47
CA VAL A 774 -33.39 -11.10 24.23
C VAL A 774 -34.80 -11.42 23.73
N HIS A 775 -35.84 -10.84 24.36
CA HIS A 775 -37.22 -10.97 23.87
C HIS A 775 -37.36 -10.54 22.41
N ARG A 776 -36.84 -9.35 22.07
CA ARG A 776 -36.92 -8.79 20.72
C ARG A 776 -36.21 -9.69 19.70
N ALA A 777 -35.02 -10.18 20.02
CA ALA A 777 -34.29 -11.07 19.12
C ALA A 777 -35.02 -12.41 18.93
N LEU A 778 -35.53 -13.01 20.00
CA LEU A 778 -36.26 -14.28 19.92
C LEU A 778 -37.55 -14.17 19.13
N LEU A 779 -38.24 -13.02 19.15
CA LEU A 779 -39.39 -12.77 18.29
C LEU A 779 -39.03 -12.88 16.80
N GLN A 780 -37.88 -12.33 16.41
CA GLN A 780 -37.42 -12.33 15.01
C GLN A 780 -36.87 -13.66 14.52
N THR A 781 -36.42 -14.52 15.44
CA THR A 781 -36.00 -15.88 15.09
C THR A 781 -37.16 -16.83 14.77
N GLN A 782 -38.42 -16.43 14.99
CA GLN A 782 -39.57 -17.29 14.73
C GLN A 782 -39.88 -17.34 13.24
N THR A 783 -39.88 -18.55 12.67
CA THR A 783 -40.27 -18.80 11.28
C THR A 783 -41.38 -19.84 11.22
N THR A 784 -42.05 -19.94 10.07
CA THR A 784 -43.06 -20.98 9.81
C THR A 784 -42.47 -22.40 9.84
N GLN A 785 -41.14 -22.56 9.75
CA GLN A 785 -40.43 -23.84 9.76
C GLN A 785 -39.73 -24.16 11.09
N GLY A 786 -39.88 -23.30 12.11
CA GLY A 786 -39.20 -23.44 13.40
C GLY A 786 -38.47 -22.17 13.83
N ARG A 787 -37.69 -22.25 14.92
CA ARG A 787 -36.92 -21.10 15.44
C ARG A 787 -35.48 -21.13 14.90
N LEU A 788 -35.03 -20.03 14.31
CA LEU A 788 -33.65 -19.85 13.86
C LEU A 788 -32.69 -19.74 15.05
N PRO A 789 -31.42 -20.18 14.92
CA PRO A 789 -30.40 -19.95 15.94
C PRO A 789 -30.18 -18.44 16.19
N LEU A 790 -29.83 -18.11 17.43
CA LEU A 790 -29.47 -16.78 17.88
C LEU A 790 -28.03 -16.78 18.40
N TYR A 791 -27.15 -15.99 17.79
CA TYR A 791 -25.79 -15.76 18.28
C TYR A 791 -25.73 -14.49 19.15
N LEU A 792 -24.99 -14.56 20.25
CA LEU A 792 -24.95 -13.53 21.28
C LEU A 792 -23.49 -13.21 21.58
N SER A 793 -23.01 -12.09 21.04
CA SER A 793 -21.67 -11.56 21.29
C SER A 793 -21.72 -10.64 22.51
N CYS A 794 -21.34 -11.18 23.66
CA CYS A 794 -21.33 -10.48 24.94
C CYS A 794 -20.28 -9.35 24.98
N SER A 795 -20.44 -8.47 25.96
CA SER A 795 -19.59 -7.29 26.19
C SER A 795 -18.20 -7.67 26.71
N ASP A 796 -18.11 -8.80 27.41
CA ASP A 796 -16.91 -9.37 28.03
C ASP A 796 -16.07 -10.25 27.08
N GLY A 797 -16.44 -10.28 25.79
CA GLY A 797 -15.75 -11.07 24.76
C GLY A 797 -16.24 -12.50 24.59
N ALA A 798 -17.27 -12.96 25.31
CA ALA A 798 -17.86 -14.27 25.04
C ALA A 798 -18.75 -14.27 23.78
N LEU A 799 -18.81 -15.42 23.08
CA LEU A 799 -19.75 -15.69 22.00
C LEU A 799 -20.59 -16.91 22.35
N LEU A 800 -21.91 -16.71 22.46
CA LEU A 800 -22.86 -17.75 22.77
C LEU A 800 -23.78 -18.03 21.58
N ARG A 801 -24.30 -19.25 21.50
CA ARG A 801 -25.32 -19.67 20.54
C ARG A 801 -26.50 -20.27 21.29
N PHE A 802 -27.68 -19.75 20.99
CA PHE A 802 -28.94 -20.23 21.53
C PHE A 802 -29.79 -20.84 20.42
N GLU A 803 -30.26 -22.07 20.64
CA GLU A 803 -31.24 -22.73 19.80
C GLU A 803 -32.47 -23.05 20.66
N GLY A 804 -33.61 -22.42 20.36
CA GLY A 804 -34.84 -22.69 21.10
C GLY A 804 -35.45 -24.02 20.68
N ASP A 805 -35.72 -24.89 21.65
CA ASP A 805 -36.47 -26.12 21.40
C ASP A 805 -37.97 -25.77 21.28
N TYR A 806 -38.64 -26.21 20.21
CA TYR A 806 -40.09 -25.99 20.04
C TYR A 806 -40.92 -26.89 20.97
N TYR A 807 -40.32 -27.94 21.53
CA TYR A 807 -40.93 -28.96 22.38
C TYR A 807 -40.03 -29.30 23.58
N ASP A 808 -40.63 -29.56 24.75
CA ASP A 808 -39.93 -30.06 25.94
C ASP A 808 -39.38 -31.48 25.66
N PRO A 809 -38.07 -31.76 25.75
CA PRO A 809 -37.51 -33.05 25.36
C PRO A 809 -37.67 -34.17 26.42
N ILE A 810 -38.62 -34.06 27.34
CA ILE A 810 -38.85 -35.07 28.38
C ILE A 810 -40.31 -35.55 28.35
N GLU A 811 -40.46 -36.83 27.99
CA GLU A 811 -41.65 -37.72 27.95
C GLU A 811 -42.46 -37.84 26.63
N PRO A 812 -42.86 -39.06 26.22
CA PRO A 812 -43.68 -39.29 25.03
C PRO A 812 -45.14 -38.87 25.29
N PRO A 813 -45.86 -38.27 24.32
CA PRO A 813 -47.20 -37.76 24.58
C PRO A 813 -48.26 -38.86 24.44
N ASP A 814 -49.05 -39.05 25.48
CA ASP A 814 -50.42 -39.54 25.34
C ASP A 814 -51.23 -38.56 24.46
N GLU A 815 -52.17 -39.06 23.66
CA GLU A 815 -53.00 -38.26 22.73
C GLU A 815 -53.76 -37.11 23.43
N ALA A 816 -53.97 -37.19 24.75
CA ALA A 816 -54.57 -36.12 25.55
C ALA A 816 -53.62 -34.92 25.81
N ALA A 817 -52.29 -35.11 25.74
CA ALA A 817 -51.29 -34.05 25.94
C ALA A 817 -51.07 -33.19 24.68
N GLN A 818 -51.48 -33.68 23.49
CA GLN A 818 -51.41 -32.92 22.24
C GLN A 818 -52.40 -31.74 22.21
N LEU A 819 -53.46 -31.76 23.02
CA LEU A 819 -54.41 -30.64 23.12
C LEU A 819 -54.04 -29.62 24.21
N ALA A 820 -53.09 -29.95 25.10
CA ALA A 820 -52.61 -29.13 26.21
C ALA A 820 -51.16 -28.67 26.00
N LEU A 821 -50.78 -28.41 24.75
CA LEU A 821 -49.46 -27.90 24.33
C LEU A 821 -49.20 -26.50 24.91
N LYS A 822 -48.76 -26.42 26.18
CA LYS A 822 -48.31 -25.18 26.82
C LYS A 822 -47.08 -24.66 26.07
N HIS A 823 -47.26 -23.56 25.34
CA HIS A 823 -46.17 -22.70 24.88
C HIS A 823 -45.16 -22.48 26.01
N GLN A 824 -43.91 -22.90 25.84
CA GLN A 824 -42.81 -22.56 26.75
C GLN A 824 -42.71 -21.02 26.84
N PRO A 825 -43.03 -20.38 27.99
CA PRO A 825 -43.25 -18.93 28.06
C PRO A 825 -41.95 -18.14 28.32
N PHE A 826 -40.79 -18.66 27.93
CA PHE A 826 -39.52 -17.97 28.12
C PHE A 826 -39.43 -16.74 27.19
N ALA A 827 -38.99 -15.62 27.78
CA ALA A 827 -38.87 -14.34 27.10
C ALA A 827 -40.16 -13.92 26.36
N THR A 828 -41.34 -14.17 26.94
CA THR A 828 -42.57 -13.49 26.51
C THR A 828 -42.49 -12.00 26.87
N LEU A 829 -43.29 -11.15 26.21
CA LEU A 829 -43.29 -9.71 26.51
C LEU A 829 -43.60 -9.44 27.99
N ALA A 830 -44.55 -10.17 28.57
CA ALA A 830 -44.92 -10.06 29.97
C ALA A 830 -43.77 -10.45 30.91
N GLN A 831 -43.12 -11.60 30.66
CA GLN A 831 -41.99 -12.06 31.47
C GLN A 831 -40.79 -11.12 31.36
N ALA A 832 -40.40 -10.75 30.14
CA ALA A 832 -39.26 -9.87 29.92
C ALA A 832 -39.47 -8.45 30.47
N SER A 833 -40.73 -7.97 30.50
CA SER A 833 -41.09 -6.71 31.17
C SER A 833 -41.05 -6.79 32.68
N ALA A 834 -41.32 -7.98 33.27
CA ALA A 834 -41.18 -8.21 34.70
C ALA A 834 -39.70 -8.33 35.08
N ASP A 835 -38.93 -9.15 34.36
CA ASP A 835 -37.48 -9.28 34.54
C ASP A 835 -36.77 -7.92 34.39
N TRP A 836 -37.20 -7.07 33.45
CA TRP A 836 -36.65 -5.72 33.29
C TRP A 836 -36.99 -4.79 34.46
N ARG A 837 -38.17 -4.93 35.08
CA ARG A 837 -38.50 -4.22 36.32
C ARG A 837 -37.59 -4.67 37.46
N ASP A 838 -37.36 -5.97 37.60
CA ASP A 838 -36.41 -6.49 38.60
C ASP A 838 -34.98 -5.99 38.37
N VAL A 839 -34.57 -5.77 37.11
CA VAL A 839 -33.26 -5.13 36.80
C VAL A 839 -33.23 -3.68 37.30
N LEU A 840 -34.30 -2.92 37.06
CA LEU A 840 -34.40 -1.52 37.50
C LEU A 840 -34.50 -1.40 39.03
N ASP A 841 -35.14 -2.36 39.68
CA ASP A 841 -35.31 -2.43 41.14
C ASP A 841 -34.10 -3.04 41.86
N GLY A 842 -33.10 -3.54 41.11
CA GLY A 842 -31.88 -4.15 41.66
C GLY A 842 -32.07 -5.54 42.27
N THR A 843 -33.20 -6.20 42.01
CA THR A 843 -33.56 -7.53 42.51
C THR A 843 -33.36 -8.65 41.49
N PHE A 844 -32.93 -8.30 40.27
CA PHE A 844 -32.70 -9.25 39.19
C PHE A 844 -31.63 -10.30 39.52
N ASN A 845 -31.93 -11.55 39.21
CA ASN A 845 -30.99 -12.67 39.33
C ASN A 845 -30.68 -13.22 37.94
N LEU A 846 -29.49 -12.90 37.43
CA LEU A 846 -29.02 -13.31 36.13
C LEU A 846 -28.84 -14.82 36.06
N ALA A 847 -28.36 -15.47 37.12
CA ALA A 847 -28.18 -16.91 37.14
C ALA A 847 -29.50 -17.68 36.97
N ALA A 848 -30.57 -17.22 37.62
CA ALA A 848 -31.92 -17.76 37.48
C ALA A 848 -32.47 -17.51 36.07
N TYR A 849 -32.24 -16.31 35.52
CA TYR A 849 -32.62 -15.97 34.14
C TYR A 849 -31.96 -16.89 33.11
N ILE A 850 -30.65 -17.09 33.19
CA ILE A 850 -29.91 -18.02 32.33
C ILE A 850 -30.37 -19.47 32.54
N GLY A 851 -30.67 -19.86 33.79
CA GLY A 851 -31.26 -21.15 34.12
C GLY A 851 -32.61 -21.39 33.42
N ASN A 852 -33.44 -20.36 33.31
CA ASN A 852 -34.71 -20.41 32.57
C ASN A 852 -34.48 -20.46 31.06
N MET A 853 -33.51 -19.71 30.54
CA MET A 853 -33.13 -19.75 29.11
C MET A 853 -32.70 -21.16 28.70
N ARG A 854 -31.89 -21.84 29.53
CA ARG A 854 -31.44 -23.22 29.31
C ARG A 854 -32.57 -24.26 29.39
N LYS A 855 -33.67 -23.96 30.10
CA LYS A 855 -34.86 -24.84 30.10
C LYS A 855 -35.67 -24.67 28.81
N ALA A 856 -35.63 -23.49 28.20
CA ALA A 856 -36.36 -23.16 26.98
C ALA A 856 -35.61 -23.56 25.68
N GLY A 857 -34.35 -24.00 25.78
CA GLY A 857 -33.56 -24.41 24.64
C GLY A 857 -32.10 -24.68 24.98
N ARG A 858 -31.29 -24.85 23.94
CA ARG A 858 -29.87 -25.21 24.05
C ARG A 858 -29.03 -23.94 23.99
N LEU A 859 -28.30 -23.65 25.06
CA LEU A 859 -27.34 -22.56 25.14
C LEU A 859 -25.90 -23.11 25.16
N GLN A 860 -25.11 -22.69 24.18
CA GLN A 860 -23.74 -23.14 23.97
C GLN A 860 -22.78 -21.94 23.97
N VAL A 861 -21.72 -21.99 24.77
CA VAL A 861 -20.60 -21.03 24.73
C VAL A 861 -19.58 -21.50 23.70
N MET A 862 -19.34 -20.69 22.69
CA MET A 862 -18.46 -20.98 21.55
C MET A 862 -17.10 -20.31 21.68
N VAL A 863 -17.07 -19.08 22.19
CA VAL A 863 -15.86 -18.36 22.60
C VAL A 863 -16.04 -18.05 24.09
N PRO A 864 -15.16 -18.57 24.97
CA PRO A 864 -15.26 -18.32 26.40
C PRO A 864 -14.78 -16.92 26.78
N SER A 865 -15.17 -16.47 27.97
CA SER A 865 -14.61 -15.30 28.67
C SER A 865 -14.23 -15.68 30.10
N ALA A 866 -13.77 -14.72 30.91
CA ALA A 866 -13.58 -14.97 32.34
C ALA A 866 -14.89 -15.38 33.03
N TYR A 867 -16.03 -14.83 32.60
CA TYR A 867 -17.36 -15.10 33.16
C TYR A 867 -17.98 -16.38 32.58
N TRP A 868 -17.81 -16.62 31.28
CA TRP A 868 -18.43 -17.72 30.53
C TRP A 868 -17.45 -18.86 30.22
N GLY A 869 -17.65 -20.04 30.82
CA GLY A 869 -16.92 -21.26 30.48
C GLY A 869 -17.36 -21.89 29.14
N ILE A 870 -16.41 -22.48 28.39
CA ILE A 870 -16.65 -23.09 27.07
C ILE A 870 -17.58 -24.32 27.10
N GLY A 871 -18.38 -24.53 26.05
CA GLY A 871 -19.24 -25.71 25.88
C GLY A 871 -20.71 -25.45 26.23
N PHE A 872 -21.50 -26.51 26.46
CA PHE A 872 -22.88 -26.33 26.93
C PHE A 872 -22.91 -25.95 28.40
N LEU A 873 -23.88 -25.10 28.72
CA LEU A 873 -24.17 -24.80 30.11
C LEU A 873 -24.80 -26.02 30.79
N SER A 874 -24.18 -26.47 31.87
CA SER A 874 -24.72 -27.53 32.73
C SER A 874 -25.89 -27.03 33.60
N ARG A 875 -26.60 -27.93 34.29
CA ARG A 875 -27.71 -27.56 35.18
C ARG A 875 -27.26 -26.76 36.41
N ASP A 876 -26.00 -26.93 36.79
CA ASP A 876 -25.29 -26.32 37.91
C ASP A 876 -24.29 -25.25 37.43
N TRP A 877 -24.62 -24.57 36.33
CA TRP A 877 -23.82 -23.46 35.83
C TRP A 877 -23.79 -22.30 36.86
N GLN A 878 -22.60 -21.72 37.02
CA GLN A 878 -22.35 -20.54 37.85
C GLN A 878 -21.33 -19.63 37.13
N PRO A 879 -21.34 -18.32 37.37
CA PRO A 879 -20.32 -17.39 36.87
C PRO A 879 -18.90 -17.87 37.19
N TYR A 880 -17.95 -17.62 36.28
CA TYR A 880 -16.52 -17.95 36.41
C TYR A 880 -16.20 -19.44 36.55
N LYS A 881 -17.20 -20.32 36.51
CA LYS A 881 -16.98 -21.76 36.54
C LYS A 881 -16.30 -22.20 35.24
N ALA A 882 -15.24 -23.01 35.38
CA ALA A 882 -14.58 -23.61 34.24
C ALA A 882 -15.59 -24.40 33.39
N GLY A 883 -15.49 -24.25 32.07
CA GLY A 883 -16.35 -24.93 31.11
C GLY A 883 -16.07 -26.43 31.00
N MET A 884 -16.61 -27.04 29.94
CA MET A 884 -16.35 -28.44 29.61
C MET A 884 -14.85 -28.68 29.39
N SER A 885 -14.37 -29.87 29.78
CA SER A 885 -13.04 -30.31 29.40
C SER A 885 -12.95 -30.42 27.87
N GLU A 886 -11.77 -30.23 27.31
CA GLU A 886 -11.57 -30.31 25.86
C GLU A 886 -11.92 -31.69 25.28
N GLN A 887 -11.68 -32.76 26.04
CA GLN A 887 -12.01 -34.13 25.62
C GLN A 887 -13.53 -34.34 25.59
N ASP A 888 -14.26 -33.81 26.56
CA ASP A 888 -15.73 -33.89 26.59
C ASP A 888 -16.34 -33.03 25.47
N LEU A 889 -15.80 -31.82 25.27
CA LEU A 889 -16.19 -30.94 24.17
C LEU A 889 -15.96 -31.61 22.81
N TRP A 890 -14.81 -32.26 22.62
CA TRP A 890 -14.45 -32.97 21.39
C TRP A 890 -15.32 -34.21 21.14
N SER A 891 -15.58 -35.00 22.19
CA SER A 891 -16.45 -36.19 22.12
C SER A 891 -17.83 -35.84 21.57
N TRP A 892 -18.31 -34.66 21.95
CA TRP A 892 -19.61 -34.14 21.56
C TRP A 892 -19.57 -33.44 20.20
N MET A 893 -18.64 -32.51 19.98
CA MET A 893 -18.48 -31.74 18.74
C MET A 893 -17.04 -31.82 18.24
N PRO A 894 -16.70 -32.86 17.46
CA PRO A 894 -15.38 -33.01 16.85
C PRO A 894 -15.25 -32.11 15.62
N LYS A 895 -15.57 -30.82 15.75
CA LYS A 895 -15.45 -29.82 14.69
C LYS A 895 -14.28 -28.89 14.99
N LEU A 896 -13.41 -28.70 14.00
CA LEU A 896 -12.35 -27.71 14.07
C LEU A 896 -12.83 -26.40 13.48
N ALA A 897 -12.42 -25.30 14.09
CA ALA A 897 -12.71 -23.96 13.63
C ALA A 897 -12.03 -23.71 12.27
N MET A 898 -12.74 -23.08 11.34
CA MET A 898 -12.25 -22.75 10.00
C MET A 898 -12.27 -21.24 9.77
N GLY A 899 -11.32 -20.77 8.98
CA GLY A 899 -11.29 -19.41 8.44
C GLY A 899 -12.16 -19.22 7.19
N PRO A 900 -12.09 -18.05 6.54
CA PRO A 900 -12.86 -17.76 5.33
C PRO A 900 -12.36 -18.55 4.11
N ILE A 901 -13.17 -18.56 3.05
CA ILE A 901 -12.84 -19.17 1.77
C ILE A 901 -11.92 -18.25 0.97
N PHE A 902 -10.88 -18.82 0.36
CA PHE A 902 -9.92 -18.21 -0.54
C PHE A 902 -9.95 -18.87 -1.92
N GLN A 903 -9.49 -18.13 -2.93
CA GLN A 903 -9.28 -18.63 -4.30
C GLN A 903 -8.10 -19.59 -4.42
N HIS A 904 -7.12 -19.51 -3.53
CA HIS A 904 -5.88 -20.29 -3.60
C HIS A 904 -5.39 -20.71 -2.20
N PRO A 905 -4.81 -21.92 -2.04
CA PRO A 905 -4.37 -22.42 -0.74
C PRO A 905 -3.23 -21.57 -0.13
N ASP A 906 -2.35 -21.00 -0.95
CA ASP A 906 -1.26 -20.13 -0.47
C ASP A 906 -1.78 -18.84 0.21
N ASP A 907 -2.95 -18.33 -0.19
CA ASP A 907 -3.56 -17.16 0.47
C ASP A 907 -4.19 -17.58 1.81
N ALA A 908 -4.81 -18.76 1.88
CA ALA A 908 -5.31 -19.35 3.11
C ALA A 908 -4.17 -19.63 4.12
N ALA A 909 -3.02 -20.10 3.65
CA ALA A 909 -1.81 -20.30 4.46
C ALA A 909 -1.27 -18.97 5.04
N ARG A 910 -1.27 -17.89 4.24
CA ARG A 910 -0.85 -16.56 4.74
C ARG A 910 -1.85 -15.98 5.73
N TYR A 911 -3.15 -16.18 5.49
CA TYR A 911 -4.19 -15.79 6.44
C TYR A 911 -3.96 -16.45 7.80
N ILE A 912 -3.72 -17.76 7.82
CA ILE A 912 -3.55 -18.47 9.09
C ILE A 912 -2.25 -18.12 9.81
N GLN A 913 -1.17 -17.82 9.07
CA GLN A 913 0.06 -17.28 9.66
C GLN A 913 -0.20 -15.94 10.35
N ARG A 914 -0.90 -15.00 9.67
CA ARG A 914 -1.28 -13.71 10.28
C ARG A 914 -2.16 -13.91 11.52
N ARG A 915 -3.07 -14.89 11.47
CA ARG A 915 -3.98 -15.23 12.56
C ARG A 915 -3.28 -15.80 13.79
N ALA A 916 -2.21 -16.57 13.60
CA ALA A 916 -1.37 -17.07 14.69
C ALA A 916 -0.52 -15.97 15.37
N GLY A 917 -0.54 -14.74 14.87
CA GLY A 917 0.20 -13.60 15.41
C GLY A 917 1.68 -13.59 15.03
N SER A 918 2.43 -12.62 15.56
CA SER A 918 3.85 -12.43 15.27
C SER A 918 4.69 -13.56 15.85
N ALA A 919 5.55 -14.16 15.02
CA ALA A 919 6.43 -15.24 15.44
C ALA A 919 7.38 -14.82 16.59
N TYR A 920 7.72 -13.53 16.68
CA TYR A 920 8.58 -12.99 17.75
C TYR A 920 7.87 -12.85 19.10
N GLU A 921 6.54 -12.86 19.11
CA GLU A 921 5.71 -12.71 20.31
C GLU A 921 5.18 -14.06 20.82
N GLN A 922 5.26 -15.10 19.99
CA GLN A 922 4.67 -16.42 20.30
C GLN A 922 5.68 -17.35 20.97
N VAL A 923 5.33 -17.82 22.16
CA VAL A 923 6.02 -18.96 22.83
C VAL A 923 5.36 -20.29 22.44
N THR A 924 4.13 -20.23 21.91
CA THR A 924 3.32 -21.39 21.54
C THR A 924 3.58 -21.78 20.07
N THR A 925 3.66 -23.08 19.81
CA THR A 925 3.73 -23.63 18.45
C THR A 925 2.36 -24.16 18.04
N TYR A 926 2.05 -24.13 16.75
CA TYR A 926 0.70 -24.46 16.26
C TYR A 926 0.72 -25.45 15.11
N GLU A 927 -0.35 -26.23 15.00
CA GLU A 927 -0.69 -27.05 13.84
C GLU A 927 -1.96 -26.53 13.17
N SER A 928 -2.00 -26.61 11.85
CA SER A 928 -3.16 -26.26 11.03
C SER A 928 -3.16 -27.12 9.76
N ALA A 929 -4.21 -26.98 8.96
CA ALA A 929 -4.34 -27.61 7.65
C ALA A 929 -5.21 -26.76 6.73
N ILE A 930 -5.13 -27.05 5.44
CA ILE A 930 -5.94 -26.41 4.41
C ILE A 930 -6.87 -27.44 3.80
N LEU A 931 -8.14 -27.07 3.72
CA LEU A 931 -9.18 -27.84 3.08
C LEU A 931 -9.52 -27.27 1.71
N ARG A 932 -9.97 -28.14 0.82
CA ARG A 932 -10.50 -27.79 -0.50
C ARG A 932 -11.88 -28.39 -0.69
N GLN A 933 -12.81 -27.61 -1.22
CA GLN A 933 -14.06 -28.15 -1.77
C GLN A 933 -13.78 -28.83 -3.12
N LYS A 934 -14.13 -30.12 -3.26
CA LYS A 934 -13.84 -30.94 -4.45
C LYS A 934 -14.18 -30.22 -5.76
N ASP A 935 -13.27 -30.33 -6.74
CA ASP A 935 -13.40 -29.77 -8.10
C ASP A 935 -13.66 -28.26 -8.19
N THR A 936 -13.37 -27.51 -7.12
CA THR A 936 -13.53 -26.04 -7.10
C THR A 936 -12.26 -25.33 -6.63
N HIS A 937 -12.17 -24.03 -6.93
CA HIS A 937 -11.15 -23.13 -6.38
C HIS A 937 -11.60 -22.49 -5.06
N CYS A 938 -12.04 -23.32 -4.11
CA CYS A 938 -12.48 -22.90 -2.78
C CYS A 938 -11.60 -23.57 -1.72
N PHE A 939 -10.79 -22.77 -1.04
CA PHE A 939 -9.86 -23.24 -0.02
C PHE A 939 -10.12 -22.54 1.30
N CYS A 940 -10.12 -23.27 2.41
CA CYS A 940 -10.21 -22.69 3.76
C CYS A 940 -9.12 -23.29 4.65
N ALA A 941 -8.56 -22.49 5.55
CA ALA A 941 -7.60 -22.95 6.54
C ALA A 941 -8.32 -23.26 7.87
N LEU A 942 -7.79 -24.21 8.63
CA LEU A 942 -8.18 -24.44 10.02
C LEU A 942 -7.57 -23.36 10.92
N GLU A 943 -8.31 -22.85 11.89
CA GLU A 943 -7.76 -21.96 12.93
C GLU A 943 -6.59 -22.66 13.67
N PRO A 944 -5.57 -21.92 14.14
CA PRO A 944 -4.33 -22.53 14.63
C PRO A 944 -4.59 -23.35 15.89
N LEU A 945 -4.21 -24.63 15.89
CA LEU A 945 -4.34 -25.51 17.04
C LEU A 945 -3.02 -25.56 17.81
N ALA A 946 -3.02 -25.03 19.04
CA ALA A 946 -1.82 -24.99 19.89
C ALA A 946 -1.30 -26.40 20.22
N ARG A 947 0.01 -26.60 20.08
CA ARG A 947 0.74 -27.77 20.59
C ARG A 947 0.99 -27.58 22.08
N ARG A 948 0.66 -28.59 22.89
CA ARG A 948 0.76 -28.52 24.36
C ARG A 948 1.94 -29.28 24.94
N ASP A 949 2.52 -30.19 24.17
CA ASP A 949 3.67 -31.00 24.53
C ASP A 949 4.50 -31.32 23.26
N ASP A 950 5.61 -32.04 23.43
CA ASP A 950 6.46 -32.49 22.32
C ASP A 950 5.81 -33.61 21.48
N SER A 951 4.58 -34.02 21.81
CA SER A 951 3.87 -35.07 21.07
C SER A 951 3.19 -34.51 19.81
N ASN A 952 2.89 -35.39 18.85
CA ASN A 952 2.19 -35.02 17.61
C ASN A 952 0.67 -35.01 17.74
N GLN A 953 0.13 -34.93 18.96
CA GLN A 953 -1.32 -35.02 19.23
C GLN A 953 -2.16 -34.02 18.43
N ALA A 954 -1.70 -32.78 18.27
CA ALA A 954 -2.44 -31.77 17.50
C ALA A 954 -2.53 -32.14 16.00
N LEU A 955 -1.42 -32.60 15.41
CA LEU A 955 -1.38 -33.07 14.03
C LEU A 955 -2.22 -34.33 13.85
N ASP A 956 -2.08 -35.31 14.75
CA ASP A 956 -2.86 -36.55 14.71
C ASP A 956 -4.35 -36.28 14.88
N ARG A 957 -4.75 -35.30 15.69
CA ARG A 957 -6.16 -34.88 15.82
C ARG A 957 -6.72 -34.32 14.53
N ILE A 958 -5.97 -33.49 13.80
CA ILE A 958 -6.42 -32.92 12.52
C ILE A 958 -6.55 -34.03 11.46
N PHE A 959 -5.57 -34.93 11.40
CA PHE A 959 -5.48 -35.99 10.38
C PHE A 959 -5.84 -37.38 10.94
N GLN A 960 -6.95 -37.44 11.68
CA GLN A 960 -7.49 -38.67 12.23
C GLN A 960 -8.53 -39.29 11.29
N THR A 961 -8.49 -40.60 11.09
CA THR A 961 -9.48 -41.35 10.31
C THR A 961 -10.36 -42.24 11.19
N SER A 962 -11.54 -42.61 10.69
CA SER A 962 -12.42 -43.54 11.41
C SER A 962 -11.82 -44.93 11.62
N GLY A 963 -10.82 -45.31 10.81
CA GLY A 963 -10.11 -46.59 10.90
C GLY A 963 -8.90 -46.60 11.84
N ASP A 964 -8.51 -45.45 12.40
CA ASP A 964 -7.33 -45.37 13.28
C ASP A 964 -7.59 -46.08 14.62
N PRO A 965 -6.62 -46.82 15.20
CA PRO A 965 -6.78 -47.52 16.48
C PRO A 965 -7.11 -46.58 17.67
N VAL A 966 -6.73 -45.30 17.56
CA VAL A 966 -6.94 -44.27 18.58
C VAL A 966 -8.34 -43.65 18.46
N THR A 967 -9.08 -43.97 17.39
CA THR A 967 -10.46 -43.52 17.20
C THR A 967 -11.40 -44.30 18.11
N THR A 968 -11.98 -43.60 19.08
CA THR A 968 -12.94 -44.15 20.05
C THR A 968 -14.18 -43.28 20.11
N GLN A 969 -15.22 -43.71 20.83
CA GLN A 969 -16.42 -42.88 21.03
C GLN A 969 -16.11 -41.53 21.69
N LYS A 970 -15.05 -41.47 22.51
CA LYS A 970 -14.55 -40.25 23.17
C LYS A 970 -13.46 -39.50 22.37
N ASN A 971 -12.96 -40.09 21.29
CA ASN A 971 -11.96 -39.47 20.43
C ASN A 971 -12.32 -39.74 18.97
N LYS A 972 -13.35 -39.04 18.49
CA LYS A 972 -13.88 -39.19 17.13
C LYS A 972 -12.98 -38.47 16.12
N ALA A 973 -13.02 -38.92 14.88
CA ALA A 973 -12.40 -38.21 13.76
C ALA A 973 -13.08 -36.84 13.55
N PRO A 974 -12.34 -35.81 13.10
CA PRO A 974 -12.90 -34.49 12.80
C PRO A 974 -14.02 -34.54 11.75
N ILE A 975 -15.03 -33.71 11.95
CA ILE A 975 -16.13 -33.52 11.00
C ILE A 975 -15.93 -32.20 10.27
N PHE A 976 -15.81 -32.27 8.95
CA PHE A 976 -15.73 -31.12 8.04
C PHE A 976 -17.05 -30.95 7.27
N PRO A 977 -17.32 -29.76 6.68
CA PRO A 977 -18.45 -29.58 5.79
C PRO A 977 -18.43 -30.56 4.63
N ALA A 978 -19.62 -30.86 4.09
CA ALA A 978 -19.76 -31.75 2.95
C ALA A 978 -18.87 -31.29 1.78
N ASP A 979 -18.25 -32.26 1.09
CA ASP A 979 -17.36 -32.05 -0.05
C ASP A 979 -16.02 -31.35 0.23
N TYR A 980 -15.70 -31.04 1.49
CA TYR A 980 -14.37 -30.55 1.87
C TYR A 980 -13.43 -31.69 2.26
N GLU A 981 -12.21 -31.64 1.75
CA GLU A 981 -11.14 -32.59 2.07
C GLU A 981 -9.84 -31.87 2.45
N LEU A 982 -9.05 -32.48 3.33
CA LEU A 982 -7.73 -31.96 3.73
C LEU A 982 -6.71 -32.20 2.60
N ILE A 983 -6.15 -31.11 2.06
CA ILE A 983 -5.22 -31.17 0.92
C ILE A 983 -3.80 -30.71 1.26
N ALA A 984 -3.60 -30.07 2.41
CA ALA A 984 -2.29 -29.63 2.86
C ALA A 984 -2.22 -29.55 4.38
N SER A 985 -1.03 -29.78 4.92
CA SER A 985 -0.71 -29.57 6.34
C SER A 985 0.06 -28.27 6.52
N HIS A 986 -0.08 -27.63 7.67
CA HIS A 986 0.59 -26.38 7.98
C HIS A 986 1.13 -26.40 9.41
N GLN A 987 2.45 -26.40 9.54
CA GLN A 987 3.15 -26.31 10.81
C GLN A 987 3.58 -24.87 11.07
N LEU A 988 3.38 -24.36 12.29
CA LEU A 988 3.74 -22.99 12.66
C LEU A 988 4.65 -22.94 13.89
N TYR A 989 5.74 -22.19 13.75
CA TYR A 989 6.68 -21.76 14.80
C TYR A 989 7.45 -22.88 15.51
N LEU A 990 7.21 -24.15 15.17
CA LEU A 990 8.00 -25.27 15.67
C LEU A 990 9.30 -25.40 14.89
N SER A 991 10.44 -25.23 15.56
CA SER A 991 11.75 -25.67 15.07
C SER A 991 11.98 -27.10 15.53
N GLY A 992 12.12 -28.06 14.61
CA GLY A 992 12.27 -29.50 14.94
C GLY A 992 13.65 -30.07 14.63
N THR A 993 14.64 -29.20 14.53
CA THR A 993 16.00 -29.45 14.01
C THR A 993 17.00 -29.55 15.15
N SER A 994 17.90 -30.53 15.09
CA SER A 994 18.90 -30.80 16.14
C SER A 994 20.16 -29.95 15.97
N THR A 995 20.73 -29.44 17.07
CA THR A 995 22.01 -28.71 17.09
C THR A 995 23.25 -29.62 16.94
N LEU A 996 23.05 -30.94 16.76
CA LEU A 996 24.12 -31.95 16.80
C LEU A 996 24.90 -32.13 15.48
N ALA A 997 24.48 -31.48 14.39
CA ALA A 997 25.19 -31.49 13.11
C ALA A 997 25.82 -30.11 12.80
N VAL A 998 26.75 -30.03 11.86
CA VAL A 998 27.34 -28.73 11.45
C VAL A 998 26.32 -27.87 10.69
N ASP A 999 26.18 -26.60 11.08
CA ASP A 999 25.30 -25.61 10.41
C ASP A 999 26.02 -24.29 10.18
N ALA A 1000 27.01 -24.36 9.28
CA ALA A 1000 27.75 -23.19 8.81
C ALA A 1000 26.82 -22.12 8.20
N ASP A 1001 25.67 -22.54 7.67
CA ASP A 1001 24.70 -21.67 7.00
C ASP A 1001 23.62 -21.10 7.94
N GLN A 1002 23.62 -21.45 9.24
CA GLN A 1002 22.65 -21.03 10.27
C GLN A 1002 21.17 -21.33 9.93
N VAL A 1003 20.95 -22.44 9.21
CA VAL A 1003 19.64 -22.89 8.73
C VAL A 1003 18.77 -23.44 9.86
N TYR A 1004 19.35 -23.97 10.95
CA TYR A 1004 18.63 -24.82 11.90
C TYR A 1004 17.34 -24.21 12.44
N ALA A 1005 17.37 -22.95 12.87
CA ALA A 1005 16.19 -22.28 13.43
C ALA A 1005 15.17 -21.81 12.37
N ASN A 1006 15.44 -22.07 11.09
CA ASN A 1006 14.78 -21.43 9.96
C ASN A 1006 14.20 -22.43 8.95
N PHE A 1007 14.27 -23.74 9.21
CA PHE A 1007 13.69 -24.78 8.37
C PHE A 1007 13.26 -26.02 9.18
N ALA A 1008 12.27 -26.76 8.68
CA ALA A 1008 11.78 -27.99 9.30
C ALA A 1008 12.78 -29.16 9.11
N SER A 1009 12.86 -30.07 10.10
CA SER A 1009 13.73 -31.25 9.98
C SER A 1009 13.17 -32.27 8.97
N PRO A 1010 14.03 -33.15 8.39
CA PRO A 1010 13.59 -34.14 7.41
C PRO A 1010 12.42 -35.01 7.91
N TRP A 1011 12.44 -35.37 9.19
CA TRP A 1011 11.39 -36.15 9.82
C TRP A 1011 10.05 -35.40 9.93
N LEU A 1012 10.07 -34.11 10.26
CA LEU A 1012 8.85 -33.31 10.28
C LEU A 1012 8.27 -33.17 8.87
N VAL A 1013 9.11 -32.91 7.87
CA VAL A 1013 8.65 -32.87 6.47
C VAL A 1013 8.03 -34.22 6.06
N TYR A 1014 8.63 -35.35 6.45
CA TYR A 1014 8.05 -36.69 6.25
C TYR A 1014 6.67 -36.85 6.92
N LEU A 1015 6.56 -36.46 8.19
CA LEU A 1015 5.33 -36.56 8.97
C LEU A 1015 4.19 -35.76 8.35
N HIS A 1016 4.50 -34.58 7.81
CA HIS A 1016 3.54 -33.67 7.20
C HIS A 1016 3.19 -33.96 5.74
N THR A 1017 3.88 -34.92 5.09
CA THR A 1017 3.69 -35.25 3.67
C THR A 1017 3.40 -36.74 3.46
N HIS A 1018 4.44 -37.58 3.46
CA HIS A 1018 4.37 -39.02 3.16
C HIS A 1018 3.57 -39.80 4.20
N SER A 1019 3.74 -39.48 5.50
CA SER A 1019 2.98 -40.15 6.56
C SER A 1019 1.47 -39.92 6.39
N LEU A 1020 1.05 -38.68 6.17
CA LEU A 1020 -0.35 -38.34 5.93
C LEU A 1020 -0.89 -38.96 4.63
N LYS A 1021 -0.10 -38.99 3.56
CA LYS A 1021 -0.49 -39.68 2.32
C LYS A 1021 -0.68 -41.18 2.54
N SER A 1022 0.17 -41.82 3.35
CA SER A 1022 0.02 -43.24 3.69
C SER A 1022 -1.22 -43.53 4.54
N LYS A 1023 -1.71 -42.54 5.32
CA LYS A 1023 -3.00 -42.59 6.03
C LYS A 1023 -4.21 -42.39 5.10
N GLY A 1024 -4.02 -42.09 3.81
CA GLY A 1024 -5.08 -41.93 2.83
C GLY A 1024 -5.50 -40.49 2.52
N PHE A 1025 -4.80 -39.48 3.05
CA PHE A 1025 -5.09 -38.07 2.75
C PHE A 1025 -4.45 -37.63 1.43
N PRO A 1026 -5.15 -36.87 0.56
CA PRO A 1026 -4.62 -36.38 -0.72
C PRO A 1026 -3.72 -35.14 -0.53
N ILE A 1027 -2.67 -35.27 0.27
CA ILE A 1027 -1.74 -34.17 0.54
C ILE A 1027 -1.04 -33.76 -0.76
N SER A 1028 -1.14 -32.47 -1.06
CA SER A 1028 -0.58 -31.83 -2.25
C SER A 1028 0.48 -30.78 -1.91
N SER A 1029 0.50 -30.29 -0.67
CA SER A 1029 1.47 -29.29 -0.21
C SER A 1029 1.68 -29.39 1.30
N TYR A 1030 2.85 -28.94 1.74
CA TYR A 1030 3.19 -28.70 3.13
C TYR A 1030 3.59 -27.24 3.30
N TYR A 1031 3.00 -26.56 4.28
CA TYR A 1031 3.32 -25.19 4.64
C TYR A 1031 4.05 -25.15 5.97
N TYR A 1032 5.09 -24.32 6.05
CA TYR A 1032 5.89 -24.13 7.25
C TYR A 1032 6.06 -22.65 7.55
N SER A 1033 5.45 -22.18 8.64
CA SER A 1033 5.74 -20.85 9.19
C SER A 1033 6.92 -20.98 10.15
N THR A 1034 8.06 -20.42 9.78
CA THR A 1034 9.28 -20.42 10.59
C THR A 1034 9.10 -19.61 11.89
N PRO A 1035 9.85 -19.90 12.96
CA PRO A 1035 9.86 -19.12 14.21
C PRO A 1035 10.19 -17.63 14.04
N HIS A 1036 10.72 -17.22 12.88
CA HIS A 1036 11.08 -15.82 12.60
C HIS A 1036 10.16 -15.17 11.55
N GLY A 1037 9.01 -15.78 11.24
CA GLY A 1037 7.95 -15.17 10.45
C GLY A 1037 7.99 -15.46 8.94
N ALA A 1038 8.97 -16.20 8.42
CA ALA A 1038 8.97 -16.62 7.03
C ALA A 1038 7.95 -17.75 6.80
N LEU A 1039 7.26 -17.75 5.66
CA LEU A 1039 6.34 -18.83 5.26
C LEU A 1039 6.93 -19.58 4.07
N ILE A 1040 7.09 -20.88 4.20
CA ILE A 1040 7.67 -21.76 3.20
C ILE A 1040 6.64 -22.77 2.73
N LYS A 1041 6.60 -23.05 1.44
CA LYS A 1041 5.76 -24.09 0.82
C LYS A 1041 6.65 -25.15 0.19
N TYR A 1042 6.31 -26.41 0.44
CA TYR A 1042 6.90 -27.56 -0.23
C TYR A 1042 5.81 -28.39 -0.93
N VAL A 1043 6.03 -28.73 -2.20
CA VAL A 1043 5.15 -29.60 -2.99
C VAL A 1043 5.85 -30.97 -3.16
N PRO A 1044 5.38 -32.02 -2.44
CA PRO A 1044 5.97 -33.34 -2.51
C PRO A 1044 5.70 -34.02 -3.86
N GLN A 1045 6.70 -34.72 -4.40
CA GLN A 1045 6.60 -35.51 -5.63
C GLN A 1045 6.26 -36.99 -5.38
N TYR A 1046 6.40 -37.44 -4.12
CA TYR A 1046 6.15 -38.80 -3.68
C TYR A 1046 7.00 -39.87 -4.37
N THR A 1047 8.25 -39.53 -4.70
CA THR A 1047 9.21 -40.47 -5.27
C THR A 1047 9.92 -41.28 -4.16
N GLN A 1048 10.50 -42.42 -4.52
CA GLN A 1048 11.27 -43.23 -3.57
C GLN A 1048 12.53 -42.50 -3.08
N ALA A 1049 13.18 -41.71 -3.95
CA ALA A 1049 14.33 -40.88 -3.60
C ALA A 1049 13.96 -39.81 -2.56
N GLU A 1050 12.81 -39.15 -2.74
CA GLU A 1050 12.25 -38.20 -1.76
C GLU A 1050 12.01 -38.88 -0.41
N GLN A 1051 11.36 -40.05 -0.42
CA GLN A 1051 11.07 -40.78 0.81
C GLN A 1051 12.35 -41.21 1.55
N ALA A 1052 13.39 -41.64 0.83
CA ALA A 1052 14.68 -42.00 1.40
C ALA A 1052 15.39 -40.78 2.01
N LEU A 1053 15.39 -39.64 1.32
CA LEU A 1053 15.94 -38.38 1.82
C LEU A 1053 15.27 -37.96 3.14
N LEU A 1054 13.93 -37.94 3.15
CA LEU A 1054 13.15 -37.50 4.31
C LEU A 1054 13.30 -38.41 5.54
N ARG A 1055 13.66 -39.68 5.35
CA ARG A 1055 13.92 -40.65 6.44
C ARG A 1055 15.39 -40.70 6.88
N THR A 1056 16.27 -39.95 6.24
CA THR A 1056 17.71 -39.94 6.57
C THR A 1056 17.94 -39.25 7.92
N LYS A 1057 18.68 -39.90 8.82
CA LYS A 1057 19.11 -39.30 10.09
C LYS A 1057 20.18 -38.25 9.82
N GLN A 1058 20.01 -37.03 10.33
CA GLN A 1058 20.95 -35.92 10.09
C GLN A 1058 22.31 -36.14 10.76
N ALA A 1059 22.32 -36.69 11.98
CA ALA A 1059 23.52 -37.04 12.72
C ALA A 1059 23.41 -38.45 13.32
N GLU A 1060 24.53 -39.15 13.40
CA GLU A 1060 24.63 -40.48 13.98
C GLU A 1060 25.86 -40.58 14.87
N ARG A 1061 25.76 -41.34 15.96
CA ARG A 1061 26.89 -41.59 16.86
C ARG A 1061 27.67 -42.82 16.38
N VAL A 1062 28.89 -42.62 15.90
CA VAL A 1062 29.79 -43.68 15.42
C VAL A 1062 31.08 -43.61 16.23
N GLY A 1063 31.49 -44.72 16.87
CA GLY A 1063 32.71 -44.75 17.69
C GLY A 1063 32.70 -43.79 18.88
N GLY A 1064 31.52 -43.43 19.40
CA GLY A 1064 31.37 -42.50 20.53
C GLY A 1064 31.28 -41.01 20.14
N GLN A 1065 31.59 -40.65 18.89
CA GLN A 1065 31.52 -39.29 18.35
C GLN A 1065 30.30 -39.08 17.45
N TRP A 1066 29.75 -37.86 17.42
CA TRP A 1066 28.69 -37.49 16.49
C TRP A 1066 29.27 -37.19 15.11
N ILE A 1067 28.76 -37.88 14.09
CA ILE A 1067 29.10 -37.65 12.69
C ILE A 1067 27.86 -37.08 11.98
N THR A 1068 28.04 -35.97 11.26
CA THR A 1068 26.99 -35.40 10.40
C THR A 1068 26.87 -36.26 9.14
N ARG A 1069 25.71 -36.88 8.92
CA ARG A 1069 25.40 -37.67 7.72
C ARG A 1069 24.78 -36.82 6.62
N LEU A 1070 23.98 -35.84 7.00
CA LEU A 1070 23.31 -34.91 6.09
C LEU A 1070 23.19 -33.56 6.79
N SER A 1071 23.86 -32.53 6.27
CA SER A 1071 23.69 -31.17 6.78
C SER A 1071 22.31 -30.63 6.39
N THR A 1072 21.77 -29.68 7.16
CA THR A 1072 20.47 -29.06 6.83
C THR A 1072 20.50 -28.31 5.50
N ALA A 1073 21.64 -27.71 5.15
CA ALA A 1073 21.82 -27.04 3.86
C ALA A 1073 21.81 -28.02 2.68
N ASP A 1074 22.46 -29.19 2.84
CA ASP A 1074 22.43 -30.25 1.81
C ASP A 1074 21.03 -30.86 1.71
N PHE A 1075 20.35 -31.03 2.84
CA PHE A 1075 18.95 -31.48 2.87
C PHE A 1075 18.05 -30.54 2.06
N ILE A 1076 18.10 -29.22 2.31
CA ILE A 1076 17.29 -28.24 1.57
C ILE A 1076 17.62 -28.27 0.08
N SER A 1077 18.90 -28.34 -0.28
CA SER A 1077 19.32 -28.35 -1.68
C SER A 1077 18.79 -29.58 -2.41
N GLN A 1078 18.96 -30.78 -1.82
CA GLN A 1078 18.41 -32.02 -2.38
C GLN A 1078 16.88 -32.02 -2.42
N LEU A 1079 16.23 -31.44 -1.41
CA LEU A 1079 14.77 -31.33 -1.36
C LEU A 1079 14.22 -30.40 -2.46
N ALA A 1080 14.91 -29.28 -2.71
CA ALA A 1080 14.57 -28.32 -3.76
C ALA A 1080 14.86 -28.87 -5.19
N ASP A 1081 15.80 -29.80 -5.32
CA ASP A 1081 16.09 -30.49 -6.59
C ASP A 1081 15.06 -31.58 -6.90
N ILE A 1082 14.58 -32.30 -5.88
CA ILE A 1082 13.59 -33.36 -6.05
C ILE A 1082 12.18 -32.79 -6.24
N GLY A 1083 11.79 -31.81 -5.42
CA GLY A 1083 10.45 -31.25 -5.40
C GLY A 1083 10.42 -29.75 -5.68
N GLU A 1084 9.30 -29.12 -5.33
CA GLU A 1084 9.17 -27.66 -5.46
C GLU A 1084 9.14 -27.03 -4.08
N LEU A 1085 10.20 -26.29 -3.77
CA LEU A 1085 10.35 -25.54 -2.52
C LEU A 1085 10.27 -24.04 -2.83
N ARG A 1086 9.41 -23.31 -2.10
CA ARG A 1086 9.21 -21.86 -2.28
C ARG A 1086 9.16 -21.12 -0.95
N VAL A 1087 9.73 -19.92 -0.91
CA VAL A 1087 9.44 -18.93 0.14
C VAL A 1087 8.26 -18.08 -0.31
N LEU A 1088 7.16 -18.14 0.44
CA LEU A 1088 5.93 -17.39 0.18
C LEU A 1088 5.89 -16.04 0.92
N THR A 1089 6.49 -15.98 2.11
CA THR A 1089 6.64 -14.75 2.89
C THR A 1089 8.10 -14.69 3.35
N ALA A 1090 8.81 -13.63 2.97
CA ALA A 1090 10.20 -13.40 3.38
C ALA A 1090 10.25 -12.84 4.82
N ALA A 1091 11.18 -13.35 5.64
CA ALA A 1091 11.52 -12.79 6.94
C ALA A 1091 12.85 -13.33 7.47
N HIS A 1092 13.57 -12.49 8.21
CA HIS A 1092 14.78 -12.79 9.00
C HIS A 1092 15.92 -13.51 8.25
N TYR A 1093 15.79 -14.84 8.11
CA TYR A 1093 16.76 -15.69 7.43
C TYR A 1093 16.48 -15.82 5.93
N TRP A 1094 15.20 -15.82 5.56
CA TRP A 1094 14.72 -15.92 4.20
C TRP A 1094 14.37 -14.52 3.70
N ASN A 1095 15.35 -13.76 3.22
CA ASN A 1095 15.14 -12.35 2.84
C ASN A 1095 14.52 -12.15 1.45
N GLN A 1096 14.28 -13.22 0.70
CA GLN A 1096 13.69 -13.16 -0.64
C GLN A 1096 12.56 -14.19 -0.74
N THR A 1097 11.46 -13.81 -1.38
CA THR A 1097 10.39 -14.73 -1.78
C THR A 1097 10.78 -15.45 -3.08
N GLY A 1098 10.08 -16.53 -3.40
CA GLY A 1098 10.19 -17.22 -4.68
C GLY A 1098 10.60 -18.67 -4.56
N ARG A 1099 10.83 -19.32 -5.70
CA ARG A 1099 11.28 -20.72 -5.75
C ARG A 1099 12.76 -20.83 -5.38
N LEU A 1100 13.10 -21.76 -4.49
CA LEU A 1100 14.48 -22.07 -4.15
C LEU A 1100 15.10 -22.92 -5.26
N GLY A 1101 16.26 -22.49 -5.74
CA GLY A 1101 17.10 -23.25 -6.67
C GLY A 1101 18.53 -23.39 -6.15
N HIS A 1102 19.45 -23.84 -7.00
CA HIS A 1102 20.85 -24.12 -6.64
C HIS A 1102 21.59 -22.96 -5.94
N ASN A 1103 21.18 -21.71 -6.18
CA ASN A 1103 21.80 -20.50 -5.63
C ASN A 1103 21.13 -19.95 -4.35
N TRP A 1104 20.19 -20.71 -3.75
CA TRP A 1104 19.39 -20.23 -2.62
C TRP A 1104 20.21 -19.71 -1.44
N LYS A 1105 21.44 -20.24 -1.23
CA LYS A 1105 22.36 -19.79 -0.17
C LYS A 1105 22.78 -18.33 -0.32
N THR A 1106 22.96 -17.88 -1.56
CA THR A 1106 23.30 -16.48 -1.87
C THR A 1106 22.03 -15.64 -1.95
N ASP A 1107 20.97 -16.16 -2.56
CA ASP A 1107 19.71 -15.44 -2.76
C ASP A 1107 19.05 -15.06 -1.41
N ARG A 1108 19.06 -15.96 -0.43
CA ARG A 1108 18.50 -15.69 0.92
C ARG A 1108 19.18 -14.54 1.67
N GLN A 1109 20.42 -14.22 1.33
CA GLN A 1109 21.20 -13.16 2.00
C GLN A 1109 20.96 -11.79 1.38
N GLN A 1110 20.31 -11.73 0.21
CA GLN A 1110 20.03 -10.47 -0.47
C GLN A 1110 18.96 -9.71 0.31
N VAL A 1111 19.27 -8.48 0.72
CA VAL A 1111 18.33 -7.59 1.40
C VAL A 1111 17.10 -7.38 0.51
N PRO A 1112 15.86 -7.46 1.06
CA PRO A 1112 14.66 -7.11 0.31
C PRO A 1112 14.83 -5.70 -0.25
N LEU A 1113 14.58 -5.52 -1.55
CA LEU A 1113 14.81 -4.22 -2.16
C LEU A 1113 13.83 -3.20 -1.58
N ALA A 1114 14.36 -2.01 -1.27
CA ALA A 1114 13.53 -0.90 -0.87
C ALA A 1114 12.51 -0.62 -1.99
N PRO A 1115 11.21 -0.46 -1.67
CA PRO A 1115 10.23 -0.12 -2.67
C PRO A 1115 10.64 1.17 -3.39
N VAL A 1116 10.52 1.20 -4.71
CA VAL A 1116 10.76 2.41 -5.49
C VAL A 1116 9.73 3.44 -5.06
N SER A 1117 10.21 4.56 -4.48
CA SER A 1117 9.35 5.69 -4.17
C SER A 1117 8.94 6.39 -5.46
N PHE A 1118 7.68 6.27 -5.85
CA PHE A 1118 7.12 7.02 -6.95
C PHE A 1118 6.50 8.31 -6.41
N HIS A 1119 7.17 9.44 -6.59
CA HIS A 1119 6.69 10.75 -6.12
C HIS A 1119 5.64 11.40 -7.05
N ARG A 1120 5.05 10.65 -7.98
CA ARG A 1120 4.12 11.17 -9.01
C ARG A 1120 2.69 11.22 -8.47
N ASP A 1121 1.93 12.18 -8.96
CA ASP A 1121 0.51 12.35 -8.61
C ASP A 1121 -0.23 13.01 -9.77
N GLU A 1122 -1.50 12.67 -9.92
CA GLU A 1122 -2.38 13.09 -11.00
C GLU A 1122 -3.23 14.33 -10.64
N LEU A 1123 -3.26 14.76 -9.37
CA LEU A 1123 -3.90 16.02 -8.92
C LEU A 1123 -3.09 17.27 -9.21
#